data_AF-A0A4V1XI64-F1
#
_entry.id   AF-A0A4V1XI64-F1
#
_cell.length_a   1.000
_cell.length_b   1.000
_cell.length_c   1.000
_cell.angle_alpha   90.00
_cell.angle_beta   90.00
_cell.angle_gamma   90.00
#
_symmetry.space_group_name_H-M   'P 1'
#
loop_
_entity.id
_entity.type
_entity.pdbx_description
1 polymer ?
#
loop_
_entity_poly.entity_id
_entity_poly.type
_entity_poly.pdbx_seq_one_letter_code
_entity_poly.pdbx_strand_id
1 'polypeptide(L)'
;MTRHHEPLSPALVETIAGLSAGTVATLLVHPLDIVKTRMQIHRSHGASPTGLTTVSVIRELMQTPHPVAALYRGLTPNILGSASSWASFFFFKARVERVVLELKTSTGNVNASLTPQDYFISSGVAGLFTQALTNPIWVLKTRMLSSDRGAVGAYPSMWVGVAQILKIEGWRGFYRGLGISLFGVTHGAVQFAVYDPLKKMYFRRRKRFRTSDQSEAHEQQKLGNEATLIMSSISKLVAGAVTYPYQVIRSRLQNYDAEERFGRGIQGVARRTWQEEGWRGFYRGIIPGVGWHQYSAAEEGGVPVGVNTTMAYPMAHTTVQGMDVGNRGLISAGRTDNHRFEGANAGSFAGLNGIIRSSIPVLPSTQHHWTLRALWSYAPREFPMRGLLKGPGHLGGDVVYSIMRPFSFTMAPSATQPPPGTAVPSKVNNGNGPVETQKKQENPPQVQVMGRAKDGRSLKIRTYPKFATLEEEREYRKQHLAAAFRVFADRGYDEGIAGHISVRDPILTDHFWLNPLSMHFSLIKVSDLILVDEDGLVVEGDEPINTAAFTIHSAIHRARPDANAACHAHSVYGKAFSAFGRPLEMITQDALRFHGCHAVYDSFGGVVVDRAEGERIAAALGPANKALILQNHGLLTVGRSVDEAAFWFISLERTCQAQLLADAAAAAGYEKKYISDEEAAYGVQEVGGPDKGWLAFQPYYDEQMAKTRGAFLC
;
A
#
# COMPACT_ATOMS: atom_id res chain seq x y z
N MET A 1 21.29 19.44 11.13
CA MET A 1 21.33 17.98 11.38
C MET A 1 19.89 17.47 11.35
N THR A 2 19.38 17.06 10.20
CA THR A 2 18.02 16.51 10.04
C THR A 2 18.16 15.05 9.62
N ARG A 3 17.70 14.12 10.48
CA ARG A 3 17.71 12.69 10.16
C ARG A 3 16.58 12.42 9.16
N HIS A 4 16.95 12.00 7.95
CA HIS A 4 16.04 11.47 6.95
C HIS A 4 15.32 10.24 7.52
N HIS A 5 13.98 10.28 7.61
CA HIS A 5 13.18 9.07 7.72
C HIS A 5 12.83 8.62 6.30
N GLU A 6 13.54 7.61 5.80
CA GLU A 6 13.16 6.93 4.55
C GLU A 6 11.74 6.36 4.69
N PRO A 7 10.83 6.59 3.72
CA PRO A 7 9.54 5.91 3.71
C PRO A 7 9.75 4.39 3.61
N LEU A 8 9.01 3.63 4.43
CA LEU A 8 9.06 2.17 4.43
C LEU A 8 8.70 1.65 3.04
N SER A 9 9.53 0.78 2.47
CA SER A 9 9.30 0.28 1.12
C SER A 9 7.98 -0.51 1.02
N PRO A 10 7.31 -0.50 -0.15
CA PRO A 10 6.28 -1.46 -0.54
C PRO A 10 6.48 -2.88 -0.02
N ALA A 11 7.67 -3.44 -0.26
CA ALA A 11 8.03 -4.78 0.20
C ALA A 11 8.03 -4.87 1.73
N LEU A 12 8.42 -3.81 2.44
CA LEU A 12 8.41 -3.75 3.90
C LEU A 12 6.98 -3.65 4.45
N VAL A 13 6.09 -2.87 3.84
CA VAL A 13 4.67 -2.81 4.21
C VAL A 13 3.98 -4.16 3.98
N GLU A 14 4.17 -4.77 2.81
CA GLU A 14 3.65 -6.10 2.50
C GLU A 14 4.21 -7.17 3.44
N THR A 15 5.50 -7.08 3.80
CA THR A 15 6.13 -7.98 4.77
C THR A 15 5.55 -7.78 6.17
N ILE A 16 5.38 -6.54 6.63
CA ILE A 16 4.83 -6.23 7.96
C ILE A 16 3.38 -6.67 8.05
N ALA A 17 2.56 -6.35 7.03
CA ALA A 17 1.19 -6.82 6.95
C ALA A 17 1.18 -8.36 6.98
N GLY A 18 1.91 -8.99 6.04
CA GLY A 18 2.13 -10.43 5.89
C GLY A 18 2.39 -11.14 7.21
N LEU A 19 3.42 -10.67 7.92
CA LEU A 19 3.85 -11.20 9.22
C LEU A 19 2.81 -10.95 10.31
N SER A 20 2.14 -9.79 10.31
CA SER A 20 1.12 -9.44 11.30
C SER A 20 -0.10 -10.35 11.19
N ALA A 21 -0.67 -10.49 9.98
CA ALA A 21 -1.82 -11.38 9.80
C ALA A 21 -1.43 -12.85 10.00
N GLY A 22 -0.24 -13.26 9.56
CA GLY A 22 0.29 -14.60 9.83
C GLY A 22 0.39 -14.89 11.32
N THR A 23 0.90 -13.94 12.10
CA THR A 23 1.01 -14.07 13.57
C THR A 23 -0.37 -14.15 14.23
N VAL A 24 -1.31 -13.28 13.84
CA VAL A 24 -2.69 -13.31 14.35
C VAL A 24 -3.39 -14.62 14.01
N ALA A 25 -3.27 -15.09 12.76
CA ALA A 25 -3.83 -16.37 12.35
C ALA A 25 -3.24 -17.51 13.19
N THR A 26 -1.90 -17.60 13.30
CA THR A 26 -1.23 -18.61 14.14
C THR A 26 -1.73 -18.55 15.58
N LEU A 27 -1.86 -17.38 16.20
CA LEU A 27 -2.38 -17.24 17.58
C LEU A 27 -3.81 -17.79 17.74
N LEU A 28 -4.67 -17.57 16.75
CA LEU A 28 -6.06 -18.03 16.77
C LEU A 28 -6.15 -19.55 16.58
N VAL A 29 -5.36 -20.11 15.67
CA VAL A 29 -5.48 -21.52 15.29
C VAL A 29 -4.54 -22.48 16.04
N HIS A 30 -3.54 -21.98 16.76
CA HIS A 30 -2.55 -22.81 17.45
C HIS A 30 -3.15 -23.86 18.42
N PRO A 31 -4.25 -23.60 19.16
CA PRO A 31 -4.93 -24.65 19.93
C PRO A 31 -5.40 -25.85 19.10
N LEU A 32 -5.76 -25.65 17.82
CA LEU A 32 -6.10 -26.77 16.92
C LEU A 32 -4.85 -27.50 16.42
N ASP A 33 -3.72 -26.82 16.31
CA ASP A 33 -2.45 -27.37 15.88
C ASP A 33 -1.85 -28.36 16.90
N ILE A 34 -1.95 -28.03 18.19
CA ILE A 34 -1.54 -28.96 19.25
C ILE A 34 -2.41 -30.22 19.23
N VAL A 35 -3.73 -30.07 19.04
CA VAL A 35 -4.66 -31.20 18.94
C VAL A 35 -4.35 -32.05 17.70
N LYS A 36 -4.18 -31.41 16.54
CA LYS A 36 -3.77 -32.07 15.29
C LYS A 36 -2.47 -32.87 15.50
N THR A 37 -1.44 -32.24 16.05
CA THR A 37 -0.12 -32.85 16.21
C THR A 37 -0.18 -34.04 17.17
N ARG A 38 -0.85 -33.91 18.33
CA ARG A 38 -1.03 -35.00 19.28
C ARG A 38 -1.81 -36.16 18.69
N MET A 39 -2.84 -35.88 17.88
CA MET A 39 -3.54 -36.92 17.14
C MET A 39 -2.61 -37.63 16.13
N GLN A 40 -1.83 -36.90 15.34
CA GLN A 40 -0.97 -37.49 14.30
C GLN A 40 0.10 -38.45 14.85
N ILE A 41 0.62 -38.16 16.04
CA ILE A 41 1.66 -38.96 16.71
C ILE A 41 1.10 -40.02 17.67
N HIS A 42 -0.21 -40.03 17.92
CA HIS A 42 -0.84 -41.01 18.79
C HIS A 42 -0.74 -42.42 18.17
N ARG A 43 -0.46 -43.43 19.00
CA ARG A 43 -0.41 -44.85 18.62
C ARG A 43 -1.61 -45.57 19.23
N SER A 44 -2.24 -46.45 18.45
CA SER A 44 -3.47 -47.14 18.87
C SER A 44 -3.23 -48.40 19.73
N HIS A 45 -1.98 -48.73 20.08
CA HIS A 45 -1.66 -49.93 20.88
C HIS A 45 -1.15 -49.52 22.27
N GLY A 46 -1.82 -49.97 23.34
CA GLY A 46 -1.28 -49.85 24.70
C GLY A 46 -2.30 -49.84 25.85
N ALA A 47 -3.18 -48.84 25.96
CA ALA A 47 -4.14 -48.76 27.07
C ALA A 47 -5.19 -47.66 26.81
N SER A 48 -6.39 -48.05 26.34
CA SER A 48 -7.71 -47.47 26.67
C SER A 48 -8.72 -47.82 25.56
N PRO A 49 -9.90 -48.40 25.89
CA PRO A 49 -10.90 -48.80 24.90
C PRO A 49 -11.64 -47.64 24.23
N THR A 50 -11.45 -46.40 24.69
CA THR A 50 -12.00 -45.19 24.06
C THR A 50 -11.00 -44.61 23.08
N GLY A 51 -11.29 -44.70 21.78
CA GLY A 51 -10.45 -44.10 20.74
C GLY A 51 -10.20 -42.61 20.97
N LEU A 52 -8.96 -42.15 20.78
CA LEU A 52 -8.58 -40.74 20.92
C LEU A 52 -9.38 -39.88 19.93
N THR A 53 -10.27 -39.04 20.46
CA THR A 53 -11.03 -38.05 19.70
C THR A 53 -10.46 -36.65 19.89
N THR A 54 -10.72 -35.75 18.94
CA THR A 54 -10.39 -34.31 19.07
C THR A 54 -10.89 -33.74 20.40
N VAL A 55 -12.13 -34.09 20.79
CA VAL A 55 -12.76 -33.63 22.03
C VAL A 55 -12.05 -34.18 23.26
N SER A 56 -11.61 -35.44 23.23
CA SER A 56 -10.85 -36.02 24.36
C SER A 56 -9.52 -35.31 24.59
N VAL A 57 -8.78 -34.95 23.53
CA VAL A 57 -7.50 -34.22 23.65
C VAL A 57 -7.73 -32.81 24.17
N ILE A 58 -8.76 -32.10 23.69
CA ILE A 58 -9.11 -30.77 24.20
C ILE A 58 -9.49 -30.87 25.68
N ARG A 59 -10.31 -31.84 26.06
CA ARG A 59 -10.74 -32.05 27.45
C ARG A 59 -9.53 -32.33 28.36
N GLU A 60 -8.59 -33.17 27.92
CA GLU A 60 -7.36 -33.48 28.65
C GLU A 60 -6.50 -32.22 28.86
N LEU A 61 -6.29 -31.43 27.80
CA LEU A 61 -5.56 -30.16 27.89
C LEU A 61 -6.23 -29.16 28.85
N MET A 62 -7.57 -29.12 28.83
CA MET A 62 -8.36 -28.24 29.69
C MET A 62 -8.38 -28.65 31.17
N GLN A 63 -8.06 -29.90 31.47
CA GLN A 63 -7.99 -30.42 32.85
C GLN A 63 -6.61 -30.23 33.49
N THR A 64 -5.62 -29.71 32.76
CA THR A 64 -4.30 -29.39 33.33
C THR A 64 -4.37 -28.19 34.30
N PRO A 65 -3.45 -28.07 35.28
CA PRO A 65 -3.43 -26.94 36.22
C PRO A 65 -3.34 -25.56 35.55
N HIS A 66 -2.79 -25.50 34.32
CA HIS A 66 -2.66 -24.28 33.53
C HIS A 66 -3.15 -24.49 32.08
N PRO A 67 -4.48 -24.51 31.84
CA PRO A 67 -5.06 -24.89 30.54
C PRO A 67 -4.60 -24.03 29.37
N VAL A 68 -4.53 -22.71 29.56
CA VAL A 68 -4.11 -21.77 28.52
C VAL A 68 -2.65 -22.01 28.13
N ALA A 69 -1.78 -22.22 29.12
CA ALA A 69 -0.37 -22.51 28.87
C ALA A 69 -0.16 -23.86 28.16
N ALA A 70 -1.04 -24.83 28.40
CA ALA A 70 -1.03 -26.12 27.70
C ALA A 70 -1.49 -25.98 26.24
N LEU A 71 -2.58 -25.25 25.99
CA LEU A 71 -3.10 -25.00 24.63
C LEU A 71 -2.15 -24.17 23.75
N TYR A 72 -1.32 -23.31 24.36
CA TYR A 72 -0.35 -22.47 23.67
C TYR A 72 1.10 -22.98 23.73
N ARG A 73 1.28 -24.26 24.10
CA ARG A 73 2.61 -24.87 24.15
C ARG A 73 3.19 -25.03 22.75
N GLY A 74 4.38 -24.45 22.55
CA GLY A 74 5.09 -24.48 21.28
C GLY A 74 4.73 -23.32 20.34
N LEU A 75 4.06 -22.29 20.85
CA LEU A 75 3.76 -21.08 20.09
C LEU A 75 5.03 -20.38 19.57
N THR A 76 6.09 -20.31 20.39
CA THR A 76 7.36 -19.65 20.02
C THR A 76 8.01 -20.24 18.76
N PRO A 77 8.31 -21.56 18.68
CA PRO A 77 8.82 -22.13 17.44
C PRO A 77 7.82 -22.02 16.29
N ASN A 78 6.51 -21.93 16.58
CA ASN A 78 5.52 -21.78 15.52
C ASN A 78 5.57 -20.39 14.85
N ILE A 79 5.51 -19.32 15.63
CA ILE A 79 5.61 -17.95 15.12
C ILE A 79 6.95 -17.75 14.40
N LEU A 80 8.05 -18.20 15.01
CA LEU A 80 9.38 -18.09 14.41
C LEU A 80 9.48 -18.89 13.11
N GLY A 81 8.95 -20.12 13.09
CA GLY A 81 8.93 -20.97 11.90
C GLY A 81 8.14 -20.34 10.76
N SER A 82 6.94 -19.82 11.05
CA SER A 82 6.08 -19.14 10.08
C SER A 82 6.76 -17.89 9.51
N ALA A 83 7.29 -17.01 10.36
CA ALA A 83 7.95 -15.78 9.95
C ALA A 83 9.20 -16.08 9.08
N SER A 84 10.06 -17.00 9.52
CA SER A 84 11.23 -17.43 8.76
C SER A 84 10.85 -18.08 7.43
N SER A 85 9.75 -18.83 7.37
CA SER A 85 9.29 -19.47 6.13
C SER A 85 8.89 -18.44 5.08
N TRP A 86 8.08 -17.44 5.44
CA TRP A 86 7.67 -16.38 4.50
C TRP A 86 8.85 -15.55 4.00
N ALA A 87 9.71 -15.11 4.92
CA ALA A 87 10.89 -14.31 4.57
C ALA A 87 11.82 -15.07 3.62
N SER A 88 12.09 -16.34 3.94
CA SER A 88 12.94 -17.20 3.10
C SER A 88 12.31 -17.48 1.75
N PHE A 89 11.00 -17.74 1.73
CA PHE A 89 10.28 -18.04 0.49
C PHE A 89 10.37 -16.89 -0.51
N PHE A 90 10.03 -15.66 -0.09
CA PHE A 90 10.12 -14.50 -0.98
C PHE A 90 11.56 -14.19 -1.38
N PHE A 91 12.51 -14.34 -0.45
CA PHE A 91 13.93 -14.17 -0.74
C PHE A 91 14.40 -15.14 -1.83
N PHE A 92 14.13 -16.44 -1.69
CA PHE A 92 14.54 -17.44 -2.67
C PHE A 92 13.76 -17.31 -3.97
N LYS A 93 12.45 -17.05 -3.91
CA LYS A 93 11.59 -16.84 -5.09
C LYS A 93 12.12 -15.70 -5.96
N ALA A 94 12.37 -14.53 -5.37
CA ALA A 94 12.90 -13.37 -6.09
C ALA A 94 14.30 -13.60 -6.71
N ARG A 95 15.06 -14.59 -6.20
CA ARG A 95 16.39 -14.95 -6.72
C ARG A 95 16.26 -15.97 -7.84
N VAL A 96 15.40 -16.98 -7.68
CA VAL A 96 15.11 -17.95 -8.74
C VAL A 96 14.45 -17.26 -9.94
N GLU A 97 13.49 -16.37 -9.72
CA GLU A 97 12.84 -15.59 -10.79
C GLU A 97 13.84 -14.74 -11.58
N ARG A 98 14.81 -14.11 -10.89
CA ARG A 98 15.90 -13.38 -11.54
C ARG A 98 16.77 -14.27 -12.41
N VAL A 99 17.20 -15.42 -11.89
CA VAL A 99 18.00 -16.39 -12.64
C VAL A 99 17.24 -16.90 -13.86
N VAL A 100 15.95 -17.23 -13.72
CA VAL A 100 15.11 -17.67 -14.83
C VAL A 100 14.97 -16.59 -15.89
N LEU A 101 14.79 -15.33 -15.48
CA LEU A 101 14.73 -14.19 -16.39
C LEU A 101 16.06 -13.99 -17.14
N GLU A 102 17.19 -14.00 -16.42
CA GLU A 102 18.54 -13.87 -16.99
C GLU A 102 18.83 -14.97 -18.01
N LEU A 103 18.48 -16.22 -17.72
CA LEU A 103 18.63 -17.34 -18.66
C LEU A 103 17.81 -17.13 -19.95
N LYS A 104 16.57 -16.63 -19.82
CA LYS A 104 15.71 -16.35 -20.99
C LYS A 104 16.20 -15.18 -21.83
N THR A 105 16.72 -14.14 -21.18
CA THR A 105 17.33 -13.01 -21.87
C THR A 105 18.64 -13.41 -22.56
N SER A 106 19.43 -14.30 -21.94
CA SER A 106 20.67 -14.84 -22.52
C SER A 106 20.44 -15.74 -23.74
N THR A 107 19.25 -16.35 -23.88
CA THR A 107 18.85 -17.09 -25.10
C THR A 107 18.39 -16.21 -26.27
N GLY A 108 18.62 -14.89 -26.21
CA GLY A 108 18.39 -13.96 -27.33
C GLY A 108 17.01 -13.29 -27.37
N ASN A 109 16.21 -13.44 -26.31
CA ASN A 109 14.85 -12.88 -26.26
C ASN A 109 14.83 -11.56 -25.46
N VAL A 110 14.91 -10.43 -26.15
CA VAL A 110 15.10 -9.08 -25.55
C VAL A 110 13.85 -8.58 -24.78
N ASN A 111 12.69 -9.23 -25.01
CA ASN A 111 11.41 -9.00 -24.34
C ASN A 111 10.96 -10.19 -23.47
N ALA A 112 11.91 -10.93 -22.89
CA ALA A 112 11.57 -12.06 -22.01
C ALA A 112 10.78 -11.59 -20.78
N SER A 113 9.59 -12.16 -20.59
CA SER A 113 8.79 -12.04 -19.37
C SER A 113 8.56 -13.41 -18.75
N LEU A 114 8.29 -13.44 -17.44
CA LEU A 114 8.00 -14.69 -16.74
C LEU A 114 6.58 -15.15 -17.09
N THR A 115 6.47 -16.40 -17.56
CA THR A 115 5.22 -17.09 -17.82
C THR A 115 4.64 -17.66 -16.52
N PRO A 116 3.34 -18.01 -16.46
CA PRO A 116 2.75 -18.69 -15.31
C PRO A 116 3.49 -19.97 -14.90
N GLN A 117 4.08 -20.69 -15.85
CA GLN A 117 4.87 -21.88 -15.59
C GLN A 117 6.21 -21.54 -14.93
N ASP A 118 6.85 -20.43 -15.29
CA ASP A 118 8.08 -19.98 -14.66
C ASP A 118 7.84 -19.57 -13.20
N TYR A 119 6.74 -18.86 -12.93
CA TYR A 119 6.34 -18.51 -11.57
C TYR A 119 6.05 -19.76 -10.74
N PHE A 120 5.44 -20.78 -11.34
CA PHE A 120 5.16 -22.05 -10.69
C PHE A 120 6.45 -22.80 -10.33
N ILE A 121 7.38 -22.95 -11.29
CA ILE A 121 8.67 -23.61 -11.08
C ILE A 121 9.50 -22.83 -10.05
N SER A 122 9.56 -21.50 -10.17
CA SER A 122 10.30 -20.64 -9.25
C SER A 122 9.77 -20.75 -7.83
N SER A 123 8.44 -20.82 -7.66
CA SER A 123 7.80 -21.08 -6.37
C SER A 123 8.20 -22.46 -5.84
N GLY A 124 8.17 -23.52 -6.66
CA GLY A 124 8.59 -24.86 -6.26
C GLY A 124 10.04 -24.92 -5.75
N VAL A 125 10.99 -24.34 -6.50
CA VAL A 125 12.41 -24.33 -6.15
C VAL A 125 12.67 -23.52 -4.87
N ALA A 126 12.12 -22.30 -4.80
CA ALA A 126 12.21 -21.45 -3.61
C ALA A 126 11.66 -22.16 -2.36
N GLY A 127 10.64 -22.95 -2.59
CA GLY A 127 10.03 -23.80 -1.62
C GLY A 127 10.91 -24.89 -1.01
N LEU A 128 11.66 -25.60 -1.86
CA LEU A 128 12.61 -26.62 -1.42
C LEU A 128 13.71 -25.99 -0.53
N PHE A 129 14.23 -24.83 -0.92
CA PHE A 129 15.22 -24.09 -0.12
C PHE A 129 14.64 -23.62 1.22
N THR A 130 13.42 -23.09 1.20
CA THR A 130 12.70 -22.65 2.41
C THR A 130 12.48 -23.82 3.36
N GLN A 131 12.09 -24.98 2.85
CA GLN A 131 11.88 -26.18 3.66
C GLN A 131 13.19 -26.69 4.26
N ALA A 132 14.28 -26.68 3.50
CA ALA A 132 15.60 -27.04 4.02
C ALA A 132 16.04 -26.09 5.14
N LEU A 133 15.83 -24.78 4.97
CA LEU A 133 16.23 -23.78 5.96
C LEU A 133 15.40 -23.85 7.24
N THR A 134 14.10 -24.09 7.14
CA THR A 134 13.17 -24.02 8.28
C THR A 134 12.91 -25.35 8.98
N ASN A 135 13.36 -26.49 8.42
CA ASN A 135 13.19 -27.82 9.01
C ASN A 135 13.60 -27.92 10.49
N PRO A 136 14.73 -27.31 10.96
CA PRO A 136 15.11 -27.33 12.36
C PRO A 136 14.02 -26.81 13.30
N ILE A 137 13.32 -25.75 12.89
CA ILE A 137 12.26 -25.13 13.68
C ILE A 137 11.04 -26.05 13.75
N TRP A 138 10.69 -26.69 12.63
CA TRP A 138 9.58 -27.64 12.58
C TRP A 138 9.81 -28.89 13.43
N VAL A 139 11.03 -29.42 13.47
CA VAL A 139 11.39 -30.53 14.37
C VAL A 139 11.17 -30.12 15.84
N LEU A 140 11.64 -28.93 16.22
CA LEU A 140 11.45 -28.40 17.58
C LEU A 140 9.97 -28.23 17.91
N LYS A 141 9.18 -27.67 16.98
CA LYS A 141 7.74 -27.51 17.13
C LYS A 141 7.06 -28.86 17.38
N THR A 142 7.26 -29.85 16.51
CA THR A 142 6.61 -31.17 16.64
C THR A 142 6.92 -31.84 17.98
N ARG A 143 8.17 -31.75 18.46
CA ARG A 143 8.58 -32.30 19.76
C ARG A 143 8.01 -31.52 20.95
N MET A 144 7.91 -30.20 20.85
CA MET A 144 7.27 -29.41 21.91
C MET A 144 5.76 -29.69 22.00
N LEU A 145 5.07 -29.85 20.87
CA LEU A 145 3.63 -30.11 20.84
C LEU A 145 3.28 -31.55 21.26
N SER A 146 4.21 -32.49 21.11
CA SER A 146 3.99 -33.91 21.41
C SER A 146 3.96 -34.26 22.90
N SER A 147 4.47 -33.38 23.76
CA SER A 147 4.64 -33.60 25.19
C SER A 147 4.00 -32.46 26.00
N ASP A 148 3.61 -32.73 27.24
CA ASP A 148 3.27 -31.67 28.20
C ASP A 148 4.53 -31.03 28.77
N ARG A 149 4.43 -29.76 29.19
CA ARG A 149 5.60 -28.99 29.65
C ARG A 149 6.31 -29.60 30.87
N GLY A 150 5.58 -30.27 31.73
CA GLY A 150 6.09 -30.93 32.94
C GLY A 150 6.43 -32.41 32.74
N ALA A 151 6.25 -32.98 31.55
CA ALA A 151 6.56 -34.39 31.32
C ALA A 151 8.08 -34.63 31.35
N VAL A 152 8.50 -35.79 31.85
CA VAL A 152 9.91 -36.18 31.93
C VAL A 152 10.49 -36.23 30.51
N GLY A 153 11.60 -35.51 30.29
CA GLY A 153 12.24 -35.41 28.97
C GLY A 153 11.62 -34.38 28.02
N ALA A 154 10.54 -33.70 28.41
CA ALA A 154 9.93 -32.66 27.60
C ALA A 154 10.77 -31.38 27.56
N TYR A 155 10.72 -30.66 26.44
CA TYR A 155 11.43 -29.38 26.30
C TYR A 155 10.67 -28.26 27.05
N PRO A 156 11.25 -27.63 28.09
CA PRO A 156 10.58 -26.55 28.82
C PRO A 156 10.51 -25.25 27.99
N SER A 157 11.46 -25.08 27.07
CA SER A 157 11.55 -23.97 26.12
C SER A 157 12.20 -24.42 24.80
N MET A 158 12.04 -23.63 23.75
CA MET A 158 12.67 -23.89 22.44
C MET A 158 14.19 -24.00 22.54
N TRP A 159 14.84 -23.12 23.31
CA TRP A 159 16.29 -23.07 23.45
C TRP A 159 16.86 -24.28 24.19
N VAL A 160 16.15 -24.76 25.21
CA VAL A 160 16.51 -26.03 25.87
C VAL A 160 16.38 -27.18 24.89
N GLY A 161 15.32 -27.20 24.08
CA GLY A 161 15.16 -28.17 23.00
C GLY A 161 16.31 -28.14 21.98
N VAL A 162 16.77 -26.94 21.58
CA VAL A 162 17.92 -26.77 20.68
C VAL A 162 19.18 -27.38 21.31
N ALA A 163 19.50 -27.00 22.55
CA ALA A 163 20.67 -27.50 23.26
C ALA A 163 20.64 -29.02 23.44
N GLN A 164 19.47 -29.58 23.76
CA GLN A 164 19.29 -31.02 23.94
C GLN A 164 19.42 -31.80 22.63
N ILE A 165 18.80 -31.33 21.53
CA ILE A 165 18.97 -31.97 20.21
C ILE A 165 20.44 -31.93 19.79
N LEU A 166 21.10 -30.78 19.94
CA LEU A 166 22.50 -30.64 19.56
C LEU A 166 23.41 -31.55 20.41
N LYS A 167 23.12 -31.73 21.70
CA LYS A 167 23.88 -32.59 22.61
C LYS A 167 23.66 -34.09 22.37
N ILE A 168 22.42 -34.52 22.08
CA ILE A 168 22.03 -35.94 22.01
C ILE A 168 22.10 -36.48 20.58
N GLU A 169 21.56 -35.73 19.61
CA GLU A 169 21.42 -36.17 18.21
C GLU A 169 22.38 -35.43 17.25
N GLY A 170 23.02 -34.37 17.71
CA GLY A 170 23.83 -33.48 16.88
C GLY A 170 23.01 -32.74 15.83
N TRP A 171 23.71 -32.14 14.86
CA TRP A 171 23.09 -31.36 13.78
C TRP A 171 22.09 -32.16 12.95
N ARG A 172 22.28 -33.47 12.80
CA ARG A 172 21.40 -34.34 12.02
C ARG A 172 19.99 -34.46 12.64
N GLY A 173 19.86 -34.31 13.95
CA GLY A 173 18.56 -34.35 14.64
C GLY A 173 17.58 -33.28 14.13
N PHE A 174 18.08 -32.08 13.83
CA PHE A 174 17.29 -30.96 13.30
C PHE A 174 16.76 -31.19 11.88
N TYR A 175 17.32 -32.15 11.14
CA TYR A 175 16.95 -32.46 9.77
C TYR A 175 16.15 -33.76 9.65
N ARG A 176 15.72 -34.35 10.77
CA ARG A 176 14.79 -35.48 10.75
C ARG A 176 13.52 -35.12 10.00
N GLY A 177 13.10 -36.04 9.13
CA GLY A 177 11.94 -35.85 8.28
C GLY A 177 12.13 -34.89 7.10
N LEU A 178 13.32 -34.32 6.85
CA LEU A 178 13.52 -33.37 5.74
C LEU A 178 13.09 -33.99 4.39
N GLY A 179 13.53 -35.22 4.08
CA GLY A 179 13.21 -35.89 2.82
C GLY A 179 11.71 -35.98 2.53
N ILE A 180 10.90 -36.38 3.53
CA ILE A 180 9.44 -36.40 3.38
C ILE A 180 8.84 -34.99 3.42
N SER A 181 9.48 -34.04 4.09
CA SER A 181 9.00 -32.66 4.16
C SER A 181 9.15 -31.91 2.84
N LEU A 182 10.13 -32.28 2.00
CA LEU A 182 10.28 -31.75 0.64
C LEU A 182 9.08 -32.13 -0.26
N PHE A 183 8.39 -33.24 0.02
CA PHE A 183 7.11 -33.53 -0.65
C PHE A 183 6.03 -32.50 -0.31
N GLY A 184 6.17 -31.74 0.78
CA GLY A 184 5.27 -30.65 1.12
C GLY A 184 5.16 -29.60 0.02
N VAL A 185 6.23 -29.37 -0.75
CA VAL A 185 6.22 -28.45 -1.92
C VAL A 185 5.16 -28.84 -2.95
N THR A 186 4.80 -30.13 -3.05
CA THR A 186 3.75 -30.60 -3.97
C THR A 186 2.35 -30.14 -3.60
N HIS A 187 2.12 -29.68 -2.35
CA HIS A 187 0.81 -29.21 -1.91
C HIS A 187 0.28 -28.08 -2.81
N GLY A 188 1.08 -27.06 -3.06
CA GLY A 188 0.68 -25.96 -3.92
C GLY A 188 0.56 -26.36 -5.40
N ALA A 189 1.29 -27.40 -5.83
CA ALA A 189 1.12 -27.99 -7.16
C ALA A 189 -0.27 -28.62 -7.32
N VAL A 190 -0.70 -29.42 -6.33
CA VAL A 190 -2.04 -30.01 -6.32
C VAL A 190 -3.11 -28.91 -6.23
N GLN A 191 -2.91 -27.90 -5.39
CA GLN A 191 -3.84 -26.76 -5.27
C GLN A 191 -4.02 -26.05 -6.61
N PHE A 192 -2.91 -25.75 -7.32
CA PHE A 192 -2.96 -25.14 -8.65
C PHE A 192 -3.68 -26.04 -9.66
N ALA A 193 -3.36 -27.34 -9.68
CA ALA A 193 -3.98 -28.31 -10.58
C ALA A 193 -5.51 -28.44 -10.38
N VAL A 194 -6.02 -28.14 -9.19
CA VAL A 194 -7.46 -28.10 -8.89
C VAL A 194 -8.06 -26.71 -9.17
N TYR A 195 -7.37 -25.65 -8.75
CA TYR A 195 -7.87 -24.27 -8.88
C TYR A 195 -8.02 -23.83 -10.35
N ASP A 196 -7.04 -24.14 -11.20
CA ASP A 196 -7.05 -23.69 -12.60
C ASP A 196 -8.23 -24.24 -13.41
N PRO A 197 -8.53 -25.56 -13.36
CA PRO A 197 -9.74 -26.10 -13.97
C PRO A 197 -11.03 -25.55 -13.39
N LEU A 198 -11.13 -25.36 -12.05
CA LEU A 198 -12.31 -24.77 -11.41
C LEU A 198 -12.57 -23.35 -11.92
N LYS A 199 -11.52 -22.52 -11.99
CA LYS A 199 -11.57 -21.17 -12.56
C LYS A 199 -12.03 -21.18 -14.02
N LYS A 200 -11.46 -22.07 -14.85
CA LYS A 200 -11.86 -22.20 -16.28
C LYS A 200 -13.31 -22.64 -16.43
N MET A 201 -13.78 -23.58 -15.61
CA MET A 201 -15.16 -24.06 -15.61
C MET A 201 -16.15 -22.97 -15.18
N TYR A 202 -15.82 -22.18 -14.16
CA TYR A 202 -16.61 -21.03 -13.72
C TYR A 202 -16.84 -20.03 -14.87
N PHE A 203 -15.78 -19.63 -15.57
CA PHE A 203 -15.90 -18.72 -16.73
C PHE A 203 -16.69 -19.33 -17.89
N ARG A 204 -16.48 -20.61 -18.20
CA ARG A 204 -17.26 -21.31 -19.24
C ARG A 204 -18.76 -21.35 -18.93
N ARG A 205 -19.13 -21.58 -17.65
CA ARG A 205 -20.53 -21.61 -17.22
C ARG A 205 -21.16 -20.22 -17.25
N ARG A 206 -20.43 -19.18 -16.83
CA ARG A 206 -20.88 -17.79 -16.91
C ARG A 206 -21.10 -17.33 -18.36
N LYS A 207 -20.25 -17.78 -19.30
CA LYS A 207 -20.40 -17.52 -20.74
C LYS A 207 -21.63 -18.22 -21.34
N ARG A 208 -22.06 -19.36 -20.78
CA ARG A 208 -23.21 -20.16 -21.26
C ARG A 208 -24.58 -19.60 -20.83
N PHE A 209 -24.65 -18.80 -19.77
CA PHE A 209 -25.88 -18.12 -19.32
C PHE A 209 -26.05 -16.71 -19.91
N ARG A 210 -25.13 -16.25 -20.77
CA ARG A 210 -25.27 -15.00 -21.51
C ARG A 210 -26.04 -15.29 -22.80
N THR A 211 -27.30 -14.90 -22.86
CA THR A 211 -28.13 -14.96 -24.08
C THR A 211 -27.49 -14.13 -25.19
N SER A 212 -27.65 -14.64 -26.41
CA SER A 212 -27.08 -14.17 -27.67
C SER A 212 -27.56 -12.76 -28.05
N ASP A 213 -26.87 -11.74 -27.54
CA ASP A 213 -26.52 -10.56 -28.32
C ASP A 213 -25.30 -9.89 -27.67
N GLN A 214 -24.44 -9.28 -28.47
CA GLN A 214 -23.11 -8.75 -28.11
C GLN A 214 -22.00 -9.81 -28.01
N SER A 215 -21.42 -10.07 -29.17
CA SER A 215 -20.07 -10.62 -29.32
C SER A 215 -19.07 -9.47 -29.23
N GLU A 216 -18.34 -9.35 -28.11
CA GLU A 216 -17.14 -8.50 -28.05
C GLU A 216 -16.22 -8.84 -26.86
N ALA A 217 -14.94 -8.51 -27.08
CA ALA A 217 -13.87 -8.23 -26.14
C ALA A 217 -13.28 -9.39 -25.30
N HIS A 218 -12.00 -9.68 -25.59
CA HIS A 218 -11.07 -10.43 -24.74
C HIS A 218 -10.80 -9.67 -23.43
N GLU A 219 -11.71 -9.76 -22.48
CA GLU A 219 -11.54 -9.19 -21.14
C GLU A 219 -10.98 -10.27 -20.19
N GLN A 220 -9.84 -10.00 -19.55
CA GLN A 220 -9.39 -10.74 -18.37
C GLN A 220 -10.35 -10.45 -17.22
N GLN A 221 -11.52 -11.10 -17.23
CA GLN A 221 -12.53 -10.96 -16.19
C GLN A 221 -11.92 -11.30 -14.81
N LYS A 222 -11.92 -10.31 -13.92
CA LYS A 222 -11.59 -10.53 -12.50
C LYS A 222 -12.69 -11.40 -11.86
N LEU A 223 -12.29 -12.37 -11.06
CA LEU A 223 -13.22 -13.18 -10.26
C LEU A 223 -13.83 -12.30 -9.16
N GLY A 224 -15.13 -12.42 -8.92
CA GLY A 224 -15.73 -11.85 -7.72
C GLY A 224 -15.12 -12.44 -6.44
N ASN A 225 -15.12 -11.67 -5.36
CA ASN A 225 -14.50 -12.07 -4.07
C ASN A 225 -15.09 -13.39 -3.53
N GLU A 226 -16.39 -13.62 -3.70
CA GLU A 226 -17.05 -14.85 -3.27
C GLU A 226 -16.61 -16.08 -4.07
N ALA A 227 -16.55 -15.96 -5.40
CA ALA A 227 -16.12 -17.04 -6.28
C ALA A 227 -14.65 -17.42 -6.03
N THR A 228 -13.82 -16.40 -5.83
CA THR A 228 -12.41 -16.49 -5.40
C THR A 228 -12.28 -17.28 -4.09
N LEU A 229 -13.03 -16.92 -3.06
CA LEU A 229 -13.02 -17.61 -1.76
C LEU A 229 -13.47 -19.07 -1.87
N ILE A 230 -14.57 -19.35 -2.57
CA ILE A 230 -15.10 -20.70 -2.73
C ILE A 230 -14.11 -21.60 -3.47
N MET A 231 -13.61 -21.16 -4.62
CA MET A 231 -12.71 -21.99 -5.43
C MET A 231 -11.35 -22.21 -4.76
N SER A 232 -10.84 -21.21 -4.04
CA SER A 232 -9.61 -21.35 -3.25
C SER A 232 -9.78 -22.28 -2.06
N SER A 233 -10.93 -22.22 -1.38
CA SER A 233 -11.24 -23.13 -0.28
C SER A 233 -11.33 -24.58 -0.76
N ILE A 234 -12.04 -24.82 -1.87
CA ILE A 234 -12.16 -26.17 -2.46
C ILE A 234 -10.80 -26.70 -2.89
N SER A 235 -10.00 -25.89 -3.62
CA SER A 235 -8.69 -26.34 -4.08
C SER A 235 -7.74 -26.64 -2.92
N LYS A 236 -7.79 -25.85 -1.85
CA LYS A 236 -6.98 -26.05 -0.64
C LYS A 236 -7.42 -27.30 0.16
N LEU A 237 -8.72 -27.58 0.27
CA LEU A 237 -9.21 -28.80 0.90
C LEU A 237 -8.79 -30.06 0.14
N VAL A 238 -8.88 -30.04 -1.20
CA VAL A 238 -8.44 -31.17 -2.03
C VAL A 238 -6.93 -31.36 -1.93
N ALA A 239 -6.14 -30.29 -2.02
CA ALA A 239 -4.69 -30.35 -1.84
C ALA A 239 -4.31 -30.89 -0.45
N GLY A 240 -5.00 -30.42 0.60
CA GLY A 240 -4.84 -30.90 1.97
C GLY A 240 -5.14 -32.39 2.08
N ALA A 241 -6.25 -32.88 1.51
CA ALA A 241 -6.61 -34.30 1.55
C ALA A 241 -5.63 -35.20 0.77
N VAL A 242 -5.20 -34.78 -0.43
CA VAL A 242 -4.26 -35.55 -1.26
C VAL A 242 -2.89 -35.64 -0.60
N THR A 243 -2.44 -34.55 0.01
CA THR A 243 -1.11 -34.48 0.61
C THR A 243 -1.10 -34.83 2.10
N TYR A 244 -2.25 -35.07 2.73
CA TYR A 244 -2.32 -35.37 4.17
C TYR A 244 -1.42 -36.54 4.63
N PRO A 245 -1.31 -37.67 3.89
CA PRO A 245 -0.50 -38.81 4.31
C PRO A 245 0.96 -38.48 4.62
N TYR A 246 1.59 -37.57 3.85
CA TYR A 246 2.98 -37.19 4.12
C TYR A 246 3.11 -36.43 5.45
N GLN A 247 2.09 -35.65 5.83
CA GLN A 247 2.09 -34.87 7.08
C GLN A 247 2.14 -35.78 8.29
N VAL A 248 1.37 -36.88 8.29
CA VAL A 248 1.40 -37.87 9.38
C VAL A 248 2.77 -38.52 9.48
N ILE A 249 3.33 -38.96 8.35
CA ILE A 249 4.65 -39.60 8.31
C ILE A 249 5.72 -38.61 8.80
N ARG A 250 5.67 -37.35 8.36
CA ARG A 250 6.57 -36.27 8.80
C ARG A 250 6.49 -36.07 10.31
N SER A 251 5.30 -35.86 10.87
CA SER A 251 5.12 -35.64 12.31
C SER A 251 5.63 -36.82 13.14
N ARG A 252 5.43 -38.07 12.69
CA ARG A 252 5.96 -39.27 13.34
C ARG A 252 7.48 -39.35 13.29
N LEU A 253 8.10 -39.00 12.15
CA LEU A 253 9.56 -38.97 11.99
C LEU A 253 10.25 -37.85 12.79
N GLN A 254 9.55 -36.73 13.04
CA GLN A 254 10.08 -35.58 13.77
C GLN A 254 9.93 -35.70 15.29
N ASN A 255 9.10 -36.65 15.76
CA ASN A 255 8.85 -36.89 17.18
C ASN A 255 10.06 -37.50 17.91
N TYR A 256 10.01 -37.49 19.25
CA TYR A 256 10.95 -38.19 20.11
C TYR A 256 10.99 -39.69 19.80
N ASP A 257 12.20 -40.25 19.81
CA ASP A 257 12.46 -41.69 19.67
C ASP A 257 11.71 -42.33 18.48
N ALA A 258 11.64 -41.57 17.37
CA ALA A 258 10.81 -41.93 16.22
C ALA A 258 11.12 -43.32 15.65
N GLU A 259 12.40 -43.70 15.62
CA GLU A 259 12.82 -45.01 15.10
C GLU A 259 12.28 -46.18 15.95
N GLU A 260 12.28 -46.01 17.27
CA GLU A 260 11.76 -46.99 18.22
C GLU A 260 10.22 -47.02 18.17
N ARG A 261 9.60 -45.84 18.28
CA ARG A 261 8.14 -45.69 18.37
C ARG A 261 7.41 -46.01 17.07
N PHE A 262 7.89 -45.50 15.94
CA PHE A 262 7.18 -45.58 14.66
C PHE A 262 7.91 -46.37 13.59
N GLY A 263 9.19 -46.67 13.77
CA GLY A 263 9.99 -47.45 12.84
C GLY A 263 11.07 -46.60 12.15
N ARG A 264 12.11 -47.28 11.67
CA ARG A 264 13.29 -46.63 11.10
C ARG A 264 13.04 -46.08 9.69
N GLY A 265 13.25 -44.79 9.51
CA GLY A 265 13.11 -44.10 8.23
C GLY A 265 11.68 -44.02 7.69
N ILE A 266 11.52 -43.39 6.52
CA ILE A 266 10.21 -43.11 5.91
C ILE A 266 9.43 -44.42 5.64
N GLN A 267 10.11 -45.43 5.07
CA GLN A 267 9.50 -46.73 4.77
C GLN A 267 9.09 -47.49 6.04
N GLY A 268 9.91 -47.43 7.10
CA GLY A 268 9.59 -48.07 8.37
C GLY A 268 8.33 -47.46 9.00
N VAL A 269 8.25 -46.13 9.05
CA VAL A 269 7.07 -45.40 9.56
C VAL A 269 5.83 -45.68 8.72
N ALA A 270 5.94 -45.67 7.39
CA ALA A 270 4.81 -45.96 6.50
C ALA A 270 4.32 -47.40 6.67
N ARG A 271 5.23 -48.39 6.65
CA ARG A 271 4.91 -49.80 6.81
C ARG A 271 4.24 -50.07 8.16
N ARG A 272 4.79 -49.54 9.26
CA ARG A 272 4.24 -49.74 10.60
C ARG A 272 2.88 -49.06 10.75
N THR A 273 2.71 -47.85 10.21
CA THR A 273 1.41 -47.15 10.20
C THR A 273 0.35 -47.97 9.44
N TRP A 274 0.71 -48.53 8.29
CA TRP A 274 -0.20 -49.38 7.52
C TRP A 274 -0.57 -50.66 8.29
N GLN A 275 0.40 -51.32 8.93
CA GLN A 275 0.18 -52.56 9.67
C GLN A 275 -0.63 -52.35 10.96
N GLU A 276 -0.39 -51.27 11.70
CA GLU A 276 -1.04 -51.01 13.00
C GLU A 276 -2.39 -50.27 12.89
N GLU A 277 -2.56 -49.40 11.89
CA GLU A 277 -3.71 -48.48 11.80
C GLU A 277 -4.43 -48.51 10.44
N GLY A 278 -3.89 -49.24 9.46
CA GLY A 278 -4.40 -49.26 8.10
C GLY A 278 -4.32 -47.89 7.41
N TRP A 279 -5.14 -47.71 6.37
CA TRP A 279 -5.19 -46.45 5.61
C TRP A 279 -5.64 -45.26 6.45
N ARG A 280 -6.49 -45.48 7.47
CA ARG A 280 -7.01 -44.42 8.36
C ARG A 280 -5.91 -43.77 9.21
N GLY A 281 -4.85 -44.51 9.54
CA GLY A 281 -3.70 -43.96 10.26
C GLY A 281 -3.03 -42.79 9.53
N PHE A 282 -2.98 -42.83 8.20
CA PHE A 282 -2.43 -41.75 7.37
C PHE A 282 -3.28 -40.48 7.33
N TYR A 283 -4.52 -40.52 7.83
CA TYR A 283 -5.46 -39.38 7.86
C TYR A 283 -5.79 -38.92 9.29
N ARG A 284 -5.01 -39.39 10.27
CA ARG A 284 -5.25 -39.07 11.67
C ARG A 284 -5.01 -37.59 11.95
N GLY A 285 -5.98 -36.93 12.58
CA GLY A 285 -5.94 -35.49 12.85
C GLY A 285 -6.48 -34.62 11.70
N ILE A 286 -7.05 -35.20 10.64
CA ILE A 286 -7.57 -34.41 9.51
C ILE A 286 -8.75 -33.51 9.91
N ILE A 287 -9.60 -33.94 10.85
CA ILE A 287 -10.77 -33.15 11.31
C ILE A 287 -10.36 -31.83 11.97
N PRO A 288 -9.50 -31.79 13.02
CA PRO A 288 -8.95 -30.52 13.50
C PRO A 288 -8.08 -29.84 12.43
N GLY A 289 -7.49 -30.63 11.51
CA GLY A 289 -6.76 -30.15 10.35
C GLY A 289 -7.60 -29.34 9.36
N VAL A 290 -8.88 -29.62 9.15
CA VAL A 290 -9.71 -28.89 8.16
C VAL A 290 -9.95 -27.43 8.60
N GLY A 291 -10.28 -27.21 9.88
CA GLY A 291 -10.37 -25.85 10.44
C GLY A 291 -9.03 -25.12 10.39
N TRP A 292 -7.92 -25.86 10.50
CA TRP A 292 -6.56 -25.35 10.34
C TRP A 292 -6.20 -24.98 8.89
N HIS A 293 -6.49 -25.86 7.92
CA HIS A 293 -6.20 -25.67 6.50
C HIS A 293 -6.93 -24.44 5.93
N GLN A 294 -8.09 -24.07 6.46
CA GLN A 294 -8.82 -22.88 6.03
C GLN A 294 -8.10 -21.56 6.37
N TYR A 295 -7.27 -21.52 7.42
CA TYR A 295 -6.69 -20.27 7.96
C TYR A 295 -5.15 -20.19 7.92
N SER A 296 -4.41 -21.30 7.92
CA SER A 296 -2.95 -21.28 7.88
C SER A 296 -2.44 -21.48 6.46
N ALA A 297 -1.77 -20.47 5.89
CA ALA A 297 -1.10 -20.55 4.58
C ALA A 297 0.41 -20.88 4.72
N ALA A 298 0.96 -20.92 5.93
CA ALA A 298 2.40 -20.86 6.19
C ALA A 298 3.02 -22.13 6.78
N GLU A 299 2.22 -23.00 7.41
CA GLU A 299 2.75 -23.94 8.41
C GLU A 299 2.93 -25.40 7.94
N GLU A 300 2.52 -25.74 6.71
CA GLU A 300 2.57 -27.14 6.27
C GLU A 300 3.95 -27.58 5.74
N GLY A 301 4.94 -26.68 5.65
CA GLY A 301 6.07 -26.90 4.73
C GLY A 301 5.64 -27.01 3.26
N GLY A 302 4.35 -26.76 3.02
CA GLY A 302 3.77 -26.44 1.74
C GLY A 302 4.12 -25.00 1.44
N VAL A 303 4.78 -24.85 0.32
CA VAL A 303 5.31 -23.60 -0.15
C VAL A 303 4.14 -22.81 -0.70
N PRO A 304 4.05 -21.48 -0.47
CA PRO A 304 3.01 -20.66 -1.09
C PRO A 304 3.20 -20.70 -2.60
N VAL A 305 2.57 -21.64 -3.30
CA VAL A 305 2.50 -21.58 -4.76
C VAL A 305 1.60 -20.40 -5.06
N GLY A 306 2.19 -19.38 -5.69
CA GLY A 306 1.60 -18.08 -5.99
C GLY A 306 0.41 -18.14 -6.95
N VAL A 307 -0.63 -18.87 -6.58
CA VAL A 307 -1.96 -18.78 -7.16
C VAL A 307 -2.67 -17.64 -6.43
N ASN A 308 -2.25 -16.41 -6.73
CA ASN A 308 -2.69 -15.17 -6.11
C ASN A 308 -2.57 -15.11 -4.58
N THR A 309 -1.43 -14.60 -4.11
CA THR A 309 -1.20 -14.07 -2.76
C THR A 309 -2.21 -12.98 -2.33
N THR A 310 -3.17 -12.63 -3.18
CA THR A 310 -4.32 -11.76 -2.89
C THR A 310 -5.38 -12.42 -2.00
N MET A 311 -5.35 -13.74 -1.76
CA MET A 311 -6.46 -14.44 -1.11
C MET A 311 -6.37 -14.64 0.41
N ALA A 312 -5.32 -14.16 1.08
CA ALA A 312 -5.27 -14.10 2.55
C ALA A 312 -5.51 -12.68 3.12
N TYR A 313 -5.84 -11.70 2.26
CA TYR A 313 -6.11 -10.32 2.66
C TYR A 313 -7.38 -9.77 2.00
N PRO A 314 -8.55 -9.88 2.65
CA PRO A 314 -9.66 -8.99 2.32
C PRO A 314 -9.53 -7.61 2.98
N MET A 315 -8.48 -7.33 3.78
CA MET A 315 -8.38 -6.09 4.59
C MET A 315 -7.06 -5.30 4.43
N ALA A 316 -6.16 -5.67 3.52
CA ALA A 316 -4.91 -4.91 3.32
C ALA A 316 -4.46 -4.73 1.86
N HIS A 317 -5.35 -4.95 0.88
CA HIS A 317 -5.10 -4.53 -0.50
C HIS A 317 -5.82 -3.21 -0.78
N THR A 318 -5.29 -2.14 -0.22
CA THR A 318 -5.58 -0.76 -0.69
C THR A 318 -4.31 0.10 -0.76
N THR A 319 -3.15 -0.48 -0.46
CA THR A 319 -1.89 0.25 -0.44
C THR A 319 -0.84 -0.71 -0.96
N VAL A 320 -0.01 -0.27 -1.90
CA VAL A 320 1.10 -1.03 -2.48
C VAL A 320 0.74 -1.92 -3.69
N GLN A 321 0.49 -1.30 -4.83
CA GLN A 321 0.96 -1.80 -6.13
C GLN A 321 1.39 -0.58 -6.95
N GLY A 322 2.68 -0.32 -6.96
CA GLY A 322 3.26 0.86 -7.60
C GLY A 322 4.73 1.04 -7.31
N MET A 323 5.52 -0.03 -7.33
CA MET A 323 6.98 0.04 -7.44
C MET A 323 7.49 -1.19 -8.18
N ASP A 324 7.55 -1.08 -9.50
CA ASP A 324 8.59 -1.74 -10.27
C ASP A 324 9.26 -0.61 -11.08
N VAL A 325 10.28 0.00 -10.48
CA VAL A 325 11.07 1.05 -11.12
C VAL A 325 12.06 0.35 -12.04
N GLY A 326 11.88 0.61 -13.33
CA GLY A 326 12.77 0.18 -14.39
C GLY A 326 14.19 0.66 -14.15
N ASN A 327 15.10 -0.30 -14.03
CA ASN A 327 16.52 -0.07 -14.24
C ASN A 327 16.81 -0.42 -15.71
N ARG A 328 16.66 0.55 -16.62
CA ARG A 328 17.33 0.52 -17.93
C ARG A 328 17.98 1.86 -18.17
N GLY A 329 19.30 1.83 -18.09
CA GLY A 329 20.16 2.96 -18.34
C GLY A 329 19.97 3.54 -19.73
N LEU A 330 20.06 4.86 -19.76
CA LEU A 330 20.53 5.68 -20.86
C LEU A 330 21.67 4.99 -21.62
N ILE A 331 21.44 4.69 -22.90
CA ILE A 331 22.50 4.80 -23.91
C ILE A 331 21.98 5.79 -24.94
N SER A 332 22.61 6.96 -24.94
CA SER A 332 22.42 8.00 -25.93
C SER A 332 22.96 7.49 -27.27
N ALA A 333 22.16 7.64 -28.32
CA ALA A 333 22.62 7.50 -29.70
C ALA A 333 23.06 8.89 -30.18
N GLY A 334 24.33 9.21 -30.00
CA GLY A 334 25.03 10.28 -30.70
C GLY A 334 25.78 9.71 -31.89
N ARG A 335 25.34 10.06 -33.10
CA ARG A 335 25.96 9.71 -34.38
C ARG A 335 26.79 10.93 -34.82
N THR A 336 28.11 10.79 -34.97
CA THR A 336 28.95 11.41 -36.02
C THR A 336 30.43 10.97 -35.91
N ASP A 337 30.84 10.24 -36.95
CA ASP A 337 32.06 10.33 -37.77
C ASP A 337 33.50 10.24 -37.22
N ASN A 338 34.18 9.25 -37.82
CA ASN A 338 35.56 9.19 -38.35
C ASN A 338 36.76 9.50 -37.43
N HIS A 339 37.60 8.49 -37.22
CA HIS A 339 38.89 8.37 -37.92
C HIS A 339 39.51 6.96 -37.75
N ARG A 340 40.06 6.44 -38.85
CA ARG A 340 40.89 5.22 -38.96
C ARG A 340 42.20 5.37 -38.20
N PHE A 341 42.72 4.28 -37.62
CA PHE A 341 44.07 3.78 -37.89
C PHE A 341 44.21 2.31 -37.43
N GLU A 342 44.99 1.55 -38.21
CA GLU A 342 45.21 0.10 -38.21
C GLU A 342 46.15 -0.39 -37.08
N GLY A 343 46.17 -1.70 -36.80
CA GLY A 343 47.42 -2.38 -36.37
C GLY A 343 47.35 -3.49 -35.31
N ALA A 344 47.18 -4.73 -35.78
CA ALA A 344 47.94 -5.95 -35.44
C ALA A 344 47.95 -6.63 -34.03
N ASN A 345 47.58 -7.92 -34.09
CA ASN A 345 48.21 -9.14 -33.52
C ASN A 345 48.14 -9.53 -32.02
N ALA A 346 47.38 -10.61 -31.81
CA ALA A 346 47.75 -11.93 -31.24
C ALA A 346 48.75 -12.04 -30.06
N GLY A 347 48.32 -12.73 -28.99
CA GLY A 347 49.20 -13.32 -27.98
C GLY A 347 48.43 -13.92 -26.80
N SER A 348 48.71 -15.17 -26.46
CA SER A 348 47.93 -16.05 -25.58
C SER A 348 48.57 -16.23 -24.19
N PHE A 349 47.77 -16.72 -23.23
CA PHE A 349 48.10 -17.35 -21.93
C PHE A 349 48.90 -16.56 -20.86
N ALA A 350 48.28 -16.33 -19.69
CA ALA A 350 48.67 -16.94 -18.39
C ALA A 350 48.14 -16.16 -17.16
N GLY A 351 47.64 -16.90 -16.16
CA GLY A 351 47.86 -16.59 -14.74
C GLY A 351 46.88 -15.66 -14.02
N LEU A 352 45.84 -16.25 -13.40
CA LEU A 352 45.05 -15.59 -12.34
C LEU A 352 45.46 -16.17 -10.98
N ASN A 353 46.24 -15.39 -10.22
CA ASN A 353 46.49 -15.54 -8.79
C ASN A 353 46.65 -14.14 -8.17
N GLY A 354 45.88 -13.87 -7.10
CA GLY A 354 45.86 -12.61 -6.34
C GLY A 354 44.78 -11.64 -6.86
N ILE A 355 43.82 -11.13 -6.08
CA ILE A 355 44.00 -10.46 -4.79
C ILE A 355 42.73 -10.63 -3.94
N ILE A 356 42.91 -11.22 -2.75
CA ILE A 356 42.09 -11.00 -1.57
C ILE A 356 42.61 -9.71 -0.94
N ARG A 357 41.77 -8.66 -0.81
CA ARG A 357 41.74 -7.70 0.32
C ARG A 357 40.75 -6.56 0.09
N SER A 358 40.12 -6.16 1.22
CA SER A 358 39.35 -4.93 1.50
C SER A 358 38.09 -4.69 0.66
N SER A 359 36.89 -4.59 1.26
CA SER A 359 36.56 -3.49 2.17
C SER A 359 35.35 -3.81 3.06
N ILE A 360 35.56 -3.67 4.36
CA ILE A 360 34.56 -3.53 5.43
C ILE A 360 34.38 -2.03 5.67
N PRO A 361 33.15 -1.48 5.76
CA PRO A 361 32.92 -0.25 6.49
C PRO A 361 32.45 -0.54 7.92
N VAL A 362 33.23 -0.01 8.85
CA VAL A 362 33.00 0.08 10.28
C VAL A 362 31.82 1.03 10.55
N LEU A 363 30.85 0.61 11.38
CA LEU A 363 29.78 1.45 11.93
C LEU A 363 30.29 2.25 13.14
N PRO A 364 30.02 3.57 13.28
CA PRO A 364 30.25 4.28 14.52
C PRO A 364 29.15 4.00 15.54
N SER A 365 29.57 3.61 16.73
CA SER A 365 28.75 3.51 17.95
C SER A 365 28.45 4.90 18.52
N THR A 366 27.17 5.20 18.76
CA THR A 366 26.56 5.64 20.05
C THR A 366 25.34 6.55 19.86
N GLN A 367 24.44 6.46 20.84
CA GLN A 367 23.17 7.20 21.06
C GLN A 367 21.90 6.67 20.37
N HIS A 368 21.20 5.74 21.04
CA HIS A 368 19.93 6.03 21.72
C HIS A 368 19.46 4.80 22.52
N HIS A 369 19.78 4.79 23.81
CA HIS A 369 19.12 3.94 24.82
C HIS A 369 17.87 4.66 25.34
N TRP A 370 16.72 4.59 24.66
CA TRP A 370 15.41 4.94 25.26
C TRP A 370 14.21 4.34 24.48
N THR A 371 14.11 3.01 24.32
CA THR A 371 12.84 2.35 23.88
C THR A 371 12.73 0.87 24.27
N LEU A 372 13.43 0.40 25.31
CA LEU A 372 13.32 -0.98 25.81
C LEU A 372 13.06 -1.07 27.32
N ARG A 373 12.33 -0.10 27.88
CA ARG A 373 11.97 -0.07 29.32
C ARG A 373 10.48 -0.29 29.63
N ALA A 374 9.63 -0.57 28.63
CA ALA A 374 8.19 -0.70 28.83
C ALA A 374 7.65 -2.16 28.83
N LEU A 375 8.51 -3.18 28.73
CA LEU A 375 8.09 -4.60 28.73
C LEU A 375 8.76 -5.46 29.82
N TRP A 376 9.29 -4.83 30.87
CA TRP A 376 9.91 -5.54 32.00
C TRP A 376 9.31 -5.11 33.34
N SER A 377 8.01 -5.31 33.49
CA SER A 377 7.30 -5.07 34.74
C SER A 377 6.32 -6.20 35.01
N TYR A 378 6.80 -7.45 35.09
CA TYR A 378 6.17 -8.57 35.81
C TYR A 378 7.14 -9.77 35.88
N ALA A 379 8.06 -9.77 36.86
CA ALA A 379 8.64 -10.97 37.50
C ALA A 379 9.63 -10.56 38.62
N PRO A 380 9.71 -11.30 39.74
CA PRO A 380 10.29 -10.82 41.00
C PRO A 380 11.82 -10.85 41.05
N ARG A 381 12.33 -9.99 41.94
CA ARG A 381 13.74 -9.70 42.28
C ARG A 381 14.45 -10.93 42.87
N GLU A 382 15.78 -11.06 42.62
CA GLU A 382 16.79 -11.33 43.67
C GLU A 382 18.27 -11.20 43.19
N PHE A 383 19.03 -10.45 44.00
CA PHE A 383 20.48 -10.36 44.33
C PHE A 383 21.67 -10.20 43.32
N PRO A 384 22.77 -9.51 43.72
CA PRO A 384 23.75 -8.87 42.84
C PRO A 384 25.18 -9.43 42.92
N MET A 385 26.02 -9.11 41.92
CA MET A 385 27.49 -9.08 42.06
C MET A 385 28.09 -7.90 41.30
N ARG A 386 28.92 -7.12 42.00
CA ARG A 386 29.77 -6.01 41.54
C ARG A 386 31.10 -6.53 40.98
N GLY A 387 31.72 -5.78 40.05
CA GLY A 387 33.18 -5.59 40.07
C GLY A 387 33.91 -5.37 38.73
N LEU A 388 34.63 -4.23 38.65
CA LEU A 388 35.91 -3.96 37.91
C LEU A 388 35.83 -3.80 36.36
N LEU A 389 36.44 -2.83 35.62
CA LEU A 389 37.52 -1.82 35.76
C LEU A 389 37.32 -0.68 34.69
N LYS A 390 37.39 0.64 34.99
CA LYS A 390 38.48 1.65 34.67
C LYS A 390 39.36 1.31 33.44
N GLY A 391 39.46 2.06 32.32
CA GLY A 391 39.81 3.49 32.02
C GLY A 391 41.14 3.53 31.20
N PRO A 392 41.69 4.66 30.67
CA PRO A 392 41.14 5.80 29.90
C PRO A 392 42.06 6.33 28.71
N GLY A 393 41.59 7.36 27.98
CA GLY A 393 42.39 8.47 27.35
C GLY A 393 42.72 8.39 25.84
N HIS A 394 43.05 9.44 25.07
CA HIS A 394 42.71 10.88 24.92
C HIS A 394 43.51 11.41 23.69
N LEU A 395 43.26 12.66 23.24
CA LEU A 395 43.93 13.48 22.16
C LEU A 395 43.29 13.36 20.76
N GLY A 396 42.97 14.41 19.97
CA GLY A 396 43.21 15.87 20.02
C GLY A 396 43.83 16.35 18.69
N GLY A 397 43.29 17.39 18.02
CA GLY A 397 44.01 18.18 16.99
C GLY A 397 43.20 18.74 15.80
N ASP A 398 43.05 20.08 15.76
CA ASP A 398 42.55 20.95 14.68
C ASP A 398 43.61 21.32 13.61
N VAL A 399 43.19 22.02 12.52
CA VAL A 399 43.85 23.09 11.69
C VAL A 399 43.29 23.04 10.22
N VAL A 400 42.38 23.92 9.77
CA VAL A 400 42.49 25.25 9.09
C VAL A 400 43.22 25.29 7.72
N TYR A 401 42.53 25.73 6.63
CA TYR A 401 42.92 26.87 5.75
C TYR A 401 41.84 27.22 4.69
N SER A 402 41.83 28.50 4.27
CA SER A 402 40.84 29.19 3.43
C SER A 402 41.51 29.95 2.26
N ILE A 403 40.68 30.44 1.33
CA ILE A 403 40.81 31.60 0.39
C ILE A 403 41.45 31.36 -1.01
N MET A 404 40.66 31.56 -2.09
CA MET A 404 40.83 32.65 -3.11
C MET A 404 39.84 32.57 -4.32
N ARG A 405 39.19 33.70 -4.60
CA ARG A 405 38.64 34.24 -5.89
C ARG A 405 39.53 35.46 -6.27
N PRO A 406 39.40 36.22 -7.40
CA PRO A 406 38.27 36.40 -8.36
C PRO A 406 38.67 36.57 -9.86
N PHE A 407 37.71 36.82 -10.77
CA PHE A 407 37.70 37.94 -11.74
C PHE A 407 36.38 38.00 -12.55
N SER A 408 35.92 39.23 -12.81
CA SER A 408 34.66 39.62 -13.48
C SER A 408 34.93 40.24 -14.86
N PHE A 409 33.94 40.27 -15.76
CA PHE A 409 33.75 41.38 -16.72
C PHE A 409 32.28 41.54 -17.13
N THR A 410 31.88 42.80 -17.31
CA THR A 410 30.53 43.34 -17.56
C THR A 410 30.46 43.88 -19.00
N MET A 411 29.29 43.85 -19.66
CA MET A 411 28.72 44.95 -20.48
C MET A 411 27.29 44.60 -20.97
N ALA A 412 26.42 45.61 -21.01
CA ALA A 412 25.11 45.68 -21.68
C ALA A 412 25.11 46.99 -22.54
N PRO A 413 24.04 47.45 -23.22
CA PRO A 413 22.79 46.84 -23.74
C PRO A 413 22.53 47.21 -25.24
N SER A 414 21.41 46.77 -25.85
CA SER A 414 20.46 47.63 -26.62
C SER A 414 19.43 46.82 -27.45
N ALA A 415 18.32 47.48 -27.72
CA ALA A 415 17.01 47.06 -28.22
C ALA A 415 16.91 46.67 -29.70
N THR A 416 15.82 45.99 -30.09
CA THR A 416 14.82 46.44 -31.12
C THR A 416 13.81 45.34 -31.47
N GLN A 417 12.51 45.68 -31.49
CA GLN A 417 11.44 44.95 -32.21
C GLN A 417 11.40 45.35 -33.69
N PRO A 418 10.75 44.54 -34.56
CA PRO A 418 9.71 45.10 -35.45
C PRO A 418 8.51 44.09 -35.69
N PRO A 419 7.52 44.33 -36.58
CA PRO A 419 6.10 44.66 -36.25
C PRO A 419 5.05 43.68 -36.87
N PRO A 420 3.72 43.92 -36.74
CA PRO A 420 2.67 42.98 -37.16
C PRO A 420 2.13 43.20 -38.59
N GLY A 421 1.68 42.12 -39.24
CA GLY A 421 1.17 42.10 -40.62
C GLY A 421 -0.29 41.63 -40.73
N THR A 422 -1.14 42.60 -41.03
CA THR A 422 -2.51 42.64 -41.60
C THR A 422 -3.08 41.46 -42.39
N ALA A 423 -4.39 41.26 -42.21
CA ALA A 423 -5.33 40.40 -42.96
C ALA A 423 -5.86 41.01 -44.27
N VAL A 424 -6.27 40.18 -45.24
CA VAL A 424 -7.33 40.46 -46.26
C VAL A 424 -7.83 39.13 -46.93
N PRO A 425 -8.94 39.07 -47.71
CA PRO A 425 -10.09 38.20 -47.43
C PRO A 425 -10.59 37.37 -48.66
N SER A 426 -11.73 36.66 -48.57
CA SER A 426 -12.68 36.44 -49.70
C SER A 426 -13.95 35.69 -49.25
N LYS A 427 -15.12 36.37 -49.28
CA LYS A 427 -16.25 36.23 -50.24
C LYS A 427 -17.03 34.90 -50.15
N VAL A 428 -18.16 34.86 -49.44
CA VAL A 428 -19.56 35.13 -49.87
C VAL A 428 -20.14 34.06 -50.80
N ASN A 429 -21.17 33.32 -50.34
CA ASN A 429 -22.48 33.34 -51.02
C ASN A 429 -23.67 32.93 -50.14
N ASN A 430 -24.82 33.47 -50.52
CA ASN A 430 -26.07 33.67 -49.77
C ASN A 430 -26.97 32.43 -49.59
N GLY A 431 -27.88 32.53 -48.59
CA GLY A 431 -29.31 32.28 -48.84
C GLY A 431 -30.06 31.44 -47.81
N ASN A 432 -30.65 32.07 -46.78
CA ASN A 432 -32.10 32.08 -46.51
C ASN A 432 -32.44 32.80 -45.18
N GLY A 433 -33.54 33.56 -45.22
CA GLY A 433 -34.01 34.51 -44.20
C GLY A 433 -34.56 33.90 -42.90
N PRO A 434 -35.20 34.74 -42.05
CA PRO A 434 -34.83 34.85 -40.64
C PRO A 434 -35.66 33.94 -39.73
N VAL A 435 -35.00 33.26 -38.81
CA VAL A 435 -35.64 32.74 -37.60
C VAL A 435 -35.15 33.60 -36.44
N GLU A 436 -36.04 34.44 -35.93
CA GLU A 436 -35.88 35.12 -34.64
C GLU A 436 -35.57 34.07 -33.57
N THR A 437 -34.31 33.97 -33.19
CA THR A 437 -33.90 33.22 -32.01
C THR A 437 -33.88 34.19 -30.84
N GLN A 438 -34.94 34.09 -30.04
CA GLN A 438 -35.06 34.72 -28.72
C GLN A 438 -33.74 34.60 -27.98
N LYS A 439 -33.23 35.71 -27.44
CA LYS A 439 -32.10 35.73 -26.49
C LYS A 439 -32.47 34.79 -25.33
N LYS A 440 -31.86 33.61 -25.33
CA LYS A 440 -31.95 32.65 -24.23
C LYS A 440 -31.24 33.30 -23.05
N GLN A 441 -32.01 33.74 -22.07
CA GLN A 441 -31.52 34.21 -20.79
C GLN A 441 -30.71 33.06 -20.16
N GLU A 442 -29.40 33.21 -20.08
CA GLU A 442 -28.51 32.23 -19.45
C GLU A 442 -28.77 32.21 -17.94
N ASN A 443 -29.73 31.39 -17.51
CA ASN A 443 -29.84 31.02 -16.11
C ASN A 443 -28.70 30.04 -15.79
N PRO A 444 -27.94 30.22 -14.69
CA PRO A 444 -26.90 29.29 -14.29
C PRO A 444 -27.48 27.89 -14.06
N PRO A 445 -26.71 26.82 -14.33
CA PRO A 445 -27.21 25.44 -14.28
C PRO A 445 -27.61 25.07 -12.85
N GLN A 446 -28.92 25.06 -12.58
CA GLN A 446 -29.49 24.58 -11.33
C GLN A 446 -29.31 23.06 -11.18
N VAL A 447 -29.33 22.57 -9.94
CA VAL A 447 -29.31 21.14 -9.63
C VAL A 447 -30.57 20.47 -10.23
N GLN A 448 -30.41 19.71 -11.31
CA GLN A 448 -31.52 18.99 -11.93
C GLN A 448 -31.89 17.78 -11.07
N VAL A 449 -33.05 17.82 -10.40
CA VAL A 449 -33.61 16.67 -9.69
C VAL A 449 -34.90 16.26 -10.39
N MET A 450 -34.88 15.07 -10.98
CA MET A 450 -36.06 14.47 -11.58
C MET A 450 -36.85 13.75 -10.48
N GLY A 451 -37.97 14.32 -10.04
CA GLY A 451 -38.85 13.69 -9.06
C GLY A 451 -39.87 14.66 -8.49
N ARG A 452 -41.16 14.41 -8.74
CA ARG A 452 -42.25 14.93 -7.91
C ARG A 452 -42.54 13.88 -6.86
N ALA A 453 -42.80 14.27 -5.62
CA ALA A 453 -43.35 13.33 -4.65
C ALA A 453 -44.66 12.77 -5.23
N LYS A 454 -44.94 11.47 -5.01
CA LYS A 454 -46.18 10.84 -5.51
C LYS A 454 -47.45 11.55 -5.03
N ASP A 455 -47.36 12.27 -3.92
CA ASP A 455 -48.42 13.08 -3.33
C ASP A 455 -48.43 14.55 -3.80
N GLY A 456 -47.65 14.89 -4.83
CA GLY A 456 -47.59 16.24 -5.42
C GLY A 456 -46.77 17.26 -4.65
N ARG A 457 -46.17 16.89 -3.50
CA ARG A 457 -45.29 17.82 -2.76
C ARG A 457 -43.98 18.07 -3.50
N SER A 458 -43.51 19.31 -3.41
CA SER A 458 -42.16 19.68 -3.86
C SER A 458 -41.11 19.01 -2.99
N LEU A 459 -40.11 18.39 -3.63
CA LEU A 459 -38.96 17.83 -2.92
C LEU A 459 -38.02 18.97 -2.49
N LYS A 460 -37.56 18.91 -1.24
CA LYS A 460 -36.63 19.90 -0.69
C LYS A 460 -35.20 19.56 -1.14
N ILE A 461 -34.58 20.45 -1.90
CA ILE A 461 -33.17 20.37 -2.29
C ILE A 461 -32.40 21.33 -1.37
N ARG A 462 -31.24 20.91 -0.87
CA ARG A 462 -30.37 21.80 -0.10
C ARG A 462 -29.80 22.87 -1.04
N THR A 463 -29.79 24.11 -0.60
CA THR A 463 -29.19 25.25 -1.32
C THR A 463 -28.33 26.03 -0.35
N TYR A 464 -27.38 26.81 -0.87
CA TYR A 464 -26.61 27.73 -0.04
C TYR A 464 -27.56 28.56 0.84
N PRO A 465 -27.36 28.60 2.16
CA PRO A 465 -28.28 29.26 3.08
C PRO A 465 -28.30 30.78 2.86
N LYS A 466 -29.41 31.41 3.19
CA LYS A 466 -29.53 32.88 3.26
C LYS A 466 -29.40 33.29 4.72
N PHE A 467 -28.58 34.30 4.98
CA PHE A 467 -28.31 34.81 6.33
C PHE A 467 -29.08 36.12 6.55
N ALA A 468 -29.53 36.33 7.78
CA ALA A 468 -30.20 37.59 8.16
C ALA A 468 -29.16 38.70 8.43
N THR A 469 -27.96 38.32 8.87
CA THR A 469 -26.85 39.21 9.21
C THR A 469 -25.53 38.72 8.62
N LEU A 470 -24.55 39.61 8.48
CA LEU A 470 -23.22 39.23 7.99
C LEU A 470 -22.43 38.46 9.06
N GLU A 471 -22.76 38.66 10.35
CA GLU A 471 -22.19 37.92 11.48
C GLU A 471 -22.60 36.44 11.42
N GLU A 472 -23.86 36.15 11.08
CA GLU A 472 -24.33 34.77 10.83
C GLU A 472 -23.59 34.13 9.65
N GLU A 473 -23.36 34.88 8.58
CA GLU A 473 -22.60 34.41 7.43
C GLU A 473 -21.12 34.15 7.78
N ARG A 474 -20.51 35.03 8.59
CA ARG A 474 -19.13 34.86 9.07
C ARG A 474 -19.00 33.57 9.86
N GLU A 475 -19.91 33.34 10.80
CA GLU A 475 -19.90 32.13 11.63
C GLU A 475 -20.08 30.87 10.76
N TYR A 476 -21.01 30.91 9.80
CA TYR A 476 -21.18 29.81 8.84
C TYR A 476 -19.89 29.50 8.05
N ARG A 477 -19.23 30.54 7.51
CA ARG A 477 -17.97 30.39 6.77
C ARG A 477 -16.87 29.79 7.66
N LYS A 478 -16.75 30.22 8.92
CA LYS A 478 -15.79 29.66 9.89
C LYS A 478 -16.07 28.20 10.20
N GLN A 479 -17.33 27.83 10.46
CA GLN A 479 -17.72 26.44 10.73
C GLN A 479 -17.41 25.52 9.55
N HIS A 480 -17.74 25.96 8.34
CA HIS A 480 -17.46 25.21 7.11
C HIS A 480 -15.97 25.15 6.77
N LEU A 481 -15.20 26.19 7.11
CA LEU A 481 -13.73 26.17 7.05
C LEU A 481 -13.13 25.11 7.97
N ALA A 482 -13.54 25.09 9.24
CA ALA A 482 -13.09 24.07 10.19
C ALA A 482 -13.49 22.65 9.72
N ALA A 483 -14.69 22.48 9.18
CA ALA A 483 -15.13 21.22 8.60
C ALA A 483 -14.27 20.78 7.40
N ALA A 484 -13.92 21.70 6.50
CA ALA A 484 -13.08 21.41 5.34
C ALA A 484 -11.71 20.85 5.74
N PHE A 485 -11.07 21.41 6.77
CA PHE A 485 -9.84 20.83 7.32
C PHE A 485 -10.05 19.43 7.89
N ARG A 486 -11.12 19.20 8.65
CA ARG A 486 -11.44 17.86 9.18
C ARG A 486 -11.64 16.84 8.05
N VAL A 487 -12.31 17.24 6.97
CA VAL A 487 -12.47 16.40 5.76
C VAL A 487 -11.12 16.14 5.10
N PHE A 488 -10.27 17.16 4.90
CA PHE A 488 -8.96 16.98 4.28
C PHE A 488 -8.08 16.02 5.08
N ALA A 489 -8.09 16.12 6.41
CA ALA A 489 -7.38 15.19 7.28
C ALA A 489 -7.93 13.76 7.19
N ASP A 490 -9.26 13.61 7.18
CA ASP A 490 -9.91 12.31 7.04
C ASP A 490 -9.61 11.63 5.70
N ARG A 491 -9.37 12.43 4.65
CA ARG A 491 -8.95 11.95 3.32
C ARG A 491 -7.44 11.82 3.15
N GLY A 492 -6.65 12.17 4.16
CA GLY A 492 -5.17 12.08 4.14
C GLY A 492 -4.53 13.08 3.17
N TYR A 493 -5.07 14.29 3.06
CA TYR A 493 -4.53 15.36 2.22
C TYR A 493 -3.54 16.25 2.96
N ASP A 494 -3.50 16.16 4.29
CA ASP A 494 -2.54 16.85 5.15
C ASP A 494 -1.12 16.27 5.00
N GLU A 495 -0.10 17.14 5.05
CA GLU A 495 1.30 16.73 5.01
C GLU A 495 2.15 17.62 5.94
N GLY A 496 2.24 17.22 7.21
CA GLY A 496 2.98 17.97 8.22
C GLY A 496 2.38 19.37 8.42
N ILE A 497 3.14 20.41 8.09
CA ILE A 497 2.73 21.83 8.21
C ILE A 497 2.28 22.44 6.87
N ALA A 498 2.28 21.66 5.79
CA ALA A 498 1.88 22.12 4.47
C ALA A 498 0.36 22.11 4.30
N GLY A 499 -0.12 22.95 3.39
CA GLY A 499 -1.53 23.11 3.10
C GLY A 499 -2.21 24.18 3.94
N HIS A 500 -3.20 24.81 3.34
CA HIS A 500 -3.92 25.94 3.89
C HIS A 500 -5.23 26.12 3.12
N ILE A 501 -6.26 26.48 3.86
CA ILE A 501 -7.56 26.87 3.31
C ILE A 501 -7.85 28.26 3.87
N SER A 502 -8.23 29.18 2.99
CA SER A 502 -8.65 30.53 3.38
C SER A 502 -10.07 30.80 2.93
N VAL A 503 -10.78 31.63 3.70
CA VAL A 503 -12.06 32.21 3.29
C VAL A 503 -12.12 33.69 3.64
N ARG A 504 -12.57 34.50 2.68
CA ARG A 504 -12.80 35.93 2.86
C ARG A 504 -13.84 36.18 3.94
N ASP A 505 -13.59 37.13 4.83
CA ASP A 505 -14.58 37.57 5.80
C ASP A 505 -15.71 38.34 5.10
N PRO A 506 -17.00 38.13 5.46
CA PRO A 506 -18.11 38.80 4.80
C PRO A 506 -18.30 40.26 5.24
N ILE A 507 -17.67 40.69 6.35
CA ILE A 507 -17.76 42.06 6.88
C ILE A 507 -16.50 42.84 6.49
N LEU A 508 -15.33 42.28 6.79
CA LEU A 508 -14.02 42.83 6.44
C LEU A 508 -13.55 42.17 5.15
N THR A 509 -14.02 42.65 4.01
CA THR A 509 -13.87 41.95 2.72
C THR A 509 -12.42 41.85 2.21
N ASP A 510 -11.51 42.58 2.80
CA ASP A 510 -10.05 42.56 2.60
C ASP A 510 -9.32 41.65 3.62
N HIS A 511 -10.06 40.94 4.48
CA HIS A 511 -9.53 40.02 5.48
C HIS A 511 -9.95 38.57 5.21
N PHE A 512 -9.15 37.62 5.72
CA PHE A 512 -9.30 36.19 5.46
C PHE A 512 -9.13 35.36 6.73
N TRP A 513 -10.04 34.41 6.92
CA TRP A 513 -9.92 33.37 7.93
C TRP A 513 -9.13 32.19 7.39
N LEU A 514 -8.19 31.66 8.17
CA LEU A 514 -7.39 30.48 7.82
C LEU A 514 -6.93 29.71 9.07
N ASN A 515 -6.27 28.57 8.85
CA ASN A 515 -5.73 27.73 9.93
C ASN A 515 -4.45 28.30 10.56
N PRO A 516 -4.22 28.04 11.86
CA PRO A 516 -2.95 28.30 12.52
C PRO A 516 -1.84 27.39 11.98
N LEU A 517 -0.62 27.89 12.00
CA LEU A 517 0.58 27.15 11.62
C LEU A 517 0.79 25.97 12.57
N SER A 518 1.22 24.82 12.03
CA SER A 518 1.57 23.60 12.79
C SER A 518 0.43 22.92 13.55
N MET A 519 -0.82 23.38 13.43
CA MET A 519 -1.97 22.63 13.92
C MET A 519 -2.39 21.57 12.91
N HIS A 520 -2.49 20.32 13.36
CA HIS A 520 -2.93 19.22 12.51
C HIS A 520 -4.39 19.45 12.05
N PHE A 521 -4.67 19.26 10.76
CA PHE A 521 -5.99 19.51 10.18
C PHE A 521 -7.13 18.77 10.89
N SER A 522 -6.85 17.56 11.38
CA SER A 522 -7.82 16.76 12.14
C SER A 522 -8.16 17.32 13.52
N LEU A 523 -7.54 18.42 13.97
CA LEU A 523 -7.77 19.04 15.28
C LEU A 523 -8.36 20.45 15.22
N ILE A 524 -8.36 21.08 14.04
CA ILE A 524 -8.83 22.46 13.84
C ILE A 524 -10.29 22.63 14.25
N LYS A 525 -10.58 23.69 14.99
CA LYS A 525 -11.93 24.14 15.35
C LYS A 525 -12.16 25.59 14.96
N VAL A 526 -13.41 26.04 15.05
CA VAL A 526 -13.80 27.44 14.82
C VAL A 526 -13.02 28.41 15.72
N SER A 527 -12.78 28.04 16.99
CA SER A 527 -12.02 28.85 17.95
C SER A 527 -10.55 29.01 17.60
N ASP A 528 -10.00 28.10 16.78
CA ASP A 528 -8.58 28.07 16.44
C ASP A 528 -8.27 28.91 15.19
N LEU A 529 -9.29 29.31 14.43
CA LEU A 529 -9.12 30.05 13.18
C LEU A 529 -8.61 31.48 13.43
N ILE A 530 -7.70 31.91 12.58
CA ILE A 530 -7.05 33.22 12.65
C ILE A 530 -7.61 34.10 11.54
N LEU A 531 -7.90 35.36 11.86
CA LEU A 531 -8.22 36.39 10.88
C LEU A 531 -6.95 37.19 10.55
N VAL A 532 -6.66 37.33 9.26
CA VAL A 532 -5.54 38.14 8.76
C VAL A 532 -6.00 39.14 7.71
N ASP A 533 -5.31 40.27 7.59
CA ASP A 533 -5.51 41.24 6.52
C ASP A 533 -4.83 40.81 5.19
N GLU A 534 -4.94 41.63 4.14
CA GLU A 534 -4.34 41.31 2.82
C GLU A 534 -2.81 41.19 2.83
N ASP A 535 -2.14 41.82 3.80
CA ASP A 535 -0.69 41.80 3.95
C ASP A 535 -0.21 40.63 4.84
N GLY A 536 -1.16 39.86 5.41
CA GLY A 536 -0.90 38.68 6.22
C GLY A 536 -0.61 38.99 7.68
N LEU A 537 -0.98 40.19 8.15
CA LEU A 537 -0.91 40.55 9.55
C LEU A 537 -2.12 39.97 10.29
N VAL A 538 -1.87 39.41 11.46
CA VAL A 538 -2.90 38.81 12.31
C VAL A 538 -3.73 39.91 12.98
N VAL A 539 -5.04 39.88 12.77
CA VAL A 539 -6.03 40.81 13.33
C VAL A 539 -6.83 40.18 14.46
N GLU A 540 -7.14 38.88 14.34
CA GLU A 540 -7.79 38.08 15.40
C GLU A 540 -7.10 36.72 15.52
N GLY A 541 -6.82 36.29 16.76
CA GLY A 541 -6.09 35.06 17.09
C GLY A 541 -4.66 35.33 17.58
N ASP A 542 -4.09 34.37 18.32
CA ASP A 542 -2.78 34.52 18.98
C ASP A 542 -1.67 33.62 18.39
N GLU A 543 -1.99 32.87 17.34
CA GLU A 543 -1.10 31.89 16.72
C GLU A 543 -0.52 32.43 15.39
N PRO A 544 0.67 31.97 14.96
CA PRO A 544 1.25 32.38 13.68
C PRO A 544 0.57 31.68 12.50
N ILE A 545 0.64 32.30 11.32
CA ILE A 545 0.25 31.69 10.03
C ILE A 545 1.46 31.31 9.19
N ASN A 546 1.26 30.45 8.18
CA ASN A 546 2.29 30.22 7.17
C ASN A 546 2.30 31.40 6.18
N THR A 547 3.28 32.30 6.31
CA THR A 547 3.36 33.53 5.48
C THR A 547 3.55 33.22 3.99
N ALA A 548 4.34 32.20 3.66
CA ALA A 548 4.61 31.82 2.27
C ALA A 548 3.34 31.31 1.57
N ALA A 549 2.64 30.44 2.26
CA ALA A 549 1.32 29.94 1.90
C ALA A 549 0.29 31.04 1.69
N PHE A 550 0.19 31.97 2.65
CA PHE A 550 -0.80 33.04 2.61
C PHE A 550 -0.55 34.02 1.47
N THR A 551 0.72 34.28 1.13
CA THR A 551 1.09 35.15 0.00
C THR A 551 0.41 34.71 -1.31
N ILE A 552 0.29 33.40 -1.54
CA ILE A 552 -0.38 32.84 -2.72
C ILE A 552 -1.90 33.12 -2.66
N HIS A 553 -2.53 32.80 -1.52
CA HIS A 553 -3.97 32.98 -1.37
C HIS A 553 -4.38 34.46 -1.40
N SER A 554 -3.60 35.36 -0.79
CA SER A 554 -3.82 36.81 -0.85
C SER A 554 -3.77 37.33 -2.29
N ALA A 555 -2.76 36.92 -3.07
CA ALA A 555 -2.68 37.29 -4.49
C ALA A 555 -3.88 36.78 -5.31
N ILE A 556 -4.33 35.55 -5.05
CA ILE A 556 -5.52 34.98 -5.70
C ILE A 556 -6.78 35.76 -5.31
N HIS A 557 -7.01 36.00 -4.02
CA HIS A 557 -8.19 36.72 -3.55
C HIS A 557 -8.23 38.17 -4.05
N ARG A 558 -7.07 38.82 -4.23
CA ARG A 558 -6.98 40.15 -4.83
C ARG A 558 -7.30 40.12 -6.32
N ALA A 559 -6.77 39.15 -7.05
CA ALA A 559 -7.00 38.99 -8.49
C ALA A 559 -8.41 38.48 -8.83
N ARG A 560 -9.04 37.74 -7.90
CA ARG A 560 -10.35 37.09 -8.05
C ARG A 560 -11.28 37.46 -6.90
N PRO A 561 -11.92 38.64 -6.94
CA PRO A 561 -12.90 39.04 -5.93
C PRO A 561 -14.08 38.06 -5.81
N ASP A 562 -14.39 37.31 -6.86
CA ASP A 562 -15.43 36.27 -6.89
C ASP A 562 -15.02 34.97 -6.16
N ALA A 563 -13.71 34.72 -5.98
CA ALA A 563 -13.20 33.61 -5.20
C ALA A 563 -13.16 33.99 -3.72
N ASN A 564 -14.22 33.64 -2.99
CA ASN A 564 -14.27 33.83 -1.53
C ASN A 564 -13.44 32.81 -0.79
N ALA A 565 -13.22 31.61 -1.34
CA ALA A 565 -12.42 30.58 -0.69
C ALA A 565 -11.36 30.02 -1.64
N ALA A 566 -10.21 29.65 -1.08
CA ALA A 566 -9.14 28.96 -1.76
C ALA A 566 -8.65 27.79 -0.91
N CYS A 567 -8.44 26.62 -1.53
CA CYS A 567 -7.93 25.42 -0.89
C CYS A 567 -6.62 24.99 -1.56
N HIS A 568 -5.60 24.73 -0.75
CA HIS A 568 -4.35 24.15 -1.20
C HIS A 568 -3.88 23.08 -0.21
N ALA A 569 -3.40 21.95 -0.73
CA ALA A 569 -2.76 20.92 0.05
C ALA A 569 -1.81 20.10 -0.83
N HIS A 570 -0.86 19.41 -0.21
CA HIS A 570 0.11 18.55 -0.88
C HIS A 570 -0.41 17.10 -0.98
N SER A 571 -1.66 16.95 -1.42
CA SER A 571 -2.30 15.64 -1.55
C SER A 571 -1.54 14.73 -2.53
N VAL A 572 -1.50 13.44 -2.21
CA VAL A 572 -0.54 12.49 -2.81
C VAL A 572 -0.70 12.38 -4.33
N TYR A 573 -1.91 12.23 -4.84
CA TYR A 573 -2.15 12.00 -6.26
C TYR A 573 -2.06 13.29 -7.06
N GLY A 574 -2.53 14.39 -6.51
CA GLY A 574 -2.41 15.73 -7.08
C GLY A 574 -0.95 16.15 -7.24
N LYS A 575 -0.14 15.97 -6.20
CA LYS A 575 1.31 16.18 -6.24
C LYS A 575 1.97 15.26 -7.28
N ALA A 576 1.64 13.97 -7.29
CA ALA A 576 2.20 13.02 -8.26
C ALA A 576 1.83 13.37 -9.70
N PHE A 577 0.58 13.72 -9.97
CA PHE A 577 0.12 14.12 -11.30
C PHE A 577 0.71 15.45 -11.75
N SER A 578 0.86 16.41 -10.83
CA SER A 578 1.45 17.71 -11.11
C SER A 578 2.88 17.62 -11.64
N ALA A 579 3.61 16.54 -11.34
CA ALA A 579 4.97 16.34 -11.83
C ALA A 579 5.06 16.22 -13.36
N PHE A 580 3.93 15.93 -14.04
CA PHE A 580 3.87 15.86 -15.50
C PHE A 580 3.64 17.21 -16.19
N GLY A 581 3.30 18.27 -15.44
CA GLY A 581 3.08 19.61 -16.01
C GLY A 581 2.05 19.64 -17.14
N ARG A 582 0.97 18.85 -17.01
CA ARG A 582 -0.03 18.66 -18.08
C ARG A 582 -1.47 18.76 -17.58
N PRO A 583 -2.42 19.15 -18.44
CA PRO A 583 -3.83 19.21 -18.07
C PRO A 583 -4.43 17.81 -17.86
N LEU A 584 -5.58 17.77 -17.18
CA LEU A 584 -6.40 16.58 -17.06
C LEU A 584 -6.96 16.14 -18.42
N GLU A 585 -7.06 14.83 -18.60
CA GLU A 585 -7.74 14.24 -19.74
C GLU A 585 -9.21 13.94 -19.41
N MET A 586 -10.11 14.19 -20.35
CA MET A 586 -11.55 13.94 -20.18
C MET A 586 -11.89 12.46 -20.40
N ILE A 587 -11.44 11.60 -19.48
CA ILE A 587 -11.60 10.14 -19.56
C ILE A 587 -12.71 9.58 -18.63
N THR A 588 -13.30 10.43 -17.79
CA THR A 588 -14.38 10.06 -16.86
C THR A 588 -15.39 11.19 -16.71
N GLN A 589 -16.62 10.86 -16.29
CA GLN A 589 -17.65 11.86 -15.99
C GLN A 589 -17.20 12.84 -14.88
N ASP A 590 -16.44 12.38 -13.89
CA ASP A 590 -15.92 13.24 -12.83
C ASP A 590 -14.89 14.26 -13.36
N ALA A 591 -14.06 13.87 -14.34
CA ALA A 591 -13.11 14.79 -14.98
C ALA A 591 -13.80 15.95 -15.71
N LEU A 592 -15.03 15.75 -16.20
CA LEU A 592 -15.80 16.77 -16.91
C LEU A 592 -16.07 18.03 -16.06
N ARG A 593 -16.03 17.92 -14.73
CA ARG A 593 -16.13 19.08 -13.81
C ARG A 593 -15.07 20.14 -14.06
N PHE A 594 -13.94 19.74 -14.67
CA PHE A 594 -12.76 20.55 -14.93
C PHE A 594 -12.53 20.84 -16.42
N HIS A 595 -13.41 20.35 -17.31
CA HIS A 595 -13.29 20.63 -18.74
C HIS A 595 -13.35 22.14 -19.00
N GLY A 596 -12.31 22.70 -19.60
CA GLY A 596 -12.19 24.14 -19.89
C GLY A 596 -12.19 25.06 -18.66
N CYS A 597 -12.06 24.55 -17.44
CA CYS A 597 -12.10 25.34 -16.21
C CYS A 597 -11.06 24.92 -15.16
N HIS A 598 -9.96 24.33 -15.61
CA HIS A 598 -8.72 24.18 -14.85
C HIS A 598 -7.52 24.61 -15.70
N ALA A 599 -6.44 25.05 -15.04
CA ALA A 599 -5.19 25.40 -15.70
C ALA A 599 -4.01 24.61 -15.11
N VAL A 600 -2.86 24.73 -15.78
CA VAL A 600 -1.57 24.23 -15.30
C VAL A 600 -0.64 25.42 -15.14
N TYR A 601 -0.02 25.54 -13.97
CA TYR A 601 1.11 26.42 -13.76
C TYR A 601 2.39 25.59 -13.95
N ASP A 602 3.13 25.88 -15.02
CA ASP A 602 4.25 25.07 -15.54
C ASP A 602 5.64 25.49 -15.01
N SER A 603 5.64 26.22 -13.89
CA SER A 603 6.84 26.67 -13.19
C SER A 603 6.76 26.25 -11.73
N PHE A 604 7.90 25.86 -11.13
CA PHE A 604 7.98 25.51 -9.71
C PHE A 604 8.38 26.71 -8.83
N GLY A 605 9.07 27.72 -9.38
CA GLY A 605 9.50 28.93 -8.65
C GLY A 605 10.48 28.74 -7.48
N GLY A 606 10.59 27.52 -6.91
CA GLY A 606 11.27 27.21 -5.65
C GLY A 606 10.38 27.40 -4.42
N VAL A 607 10.86 27.00 -3.22
CA VAL A 607 10.18 27.27 -1.93
C VAL A 607 10.43 28.73 -1.50
N VAL A 608 10.29 29.67 -2.44
CA VAL A 608 10.62 31.07 -2.20
C VAL A 608 9.37 31.81 -1.75
N VAL A 609 9.48 32.48 -0.61
CA VAL A 609 8.46 33.37 -0.04
C VAL A 609 8.45 34.68 -0.84
N ASP A 610 8.00 34.62 -2.10
CA ASP A 610 8.00 35.77 -3.01
C ASP A 610 6.57 36.14 -3.44
N ARG A 611 6.22 37.42 -3.25
CA ARG A 611 4.94 37.99 -3.71
C ARG A 611 4.77 37.85 -5.22
N ALA A 612 5.85 37.93 -5.99
CA ALA A 612 5.79 37.76 -7.42
C ALA A 612 5.39 36.32 -7.82
N GLU A 613 5.65 35.32 -6.98
CA GLU A 613 5.19 33.95 -7.21
C GLU A 613 3.68 33.83 -7.04
N GLY A 614 3.14 34.44 -5.98
CA GLY A 614 1.68 34.52 -5.77
C GLY A 614 0.96 35.18 -6.95
N GLU A 615 1.53 36.27 -7.49
CA GLU A 615 0.99 36.97 -8.67
C GLU A 615 1.04 36.11 -9.95
N ARG A 616 2.12 35.36 -10.17
CA ARG A 616 2.22 34.40 -11.29
C ARG A 616 1.21 33.27 -11.18
N ILE A 617 1.03 32.71 -9.98
CA ILE A 617 0.04 31.67 -9.71
C ILE A 617 -1.38 32.19 -9.94
N ALA A 618 -1.69 33.40 -9.45
CA ALA A 618 -2.98 34.04 -9.68
C ALA A 618 -3.24 34.33 -11.17
N ALA A 619 -2.22 34.77 -11.90
CA ALA A 619 -2.31 34.98 -13.35
C ALA A 619 -2.55 33.65 -14.10
N ALA A 620 -1.88 32.57 -13.71
CA ALA A 620 -2.05 31.23 -14.30
C ALA A 620 -3.42 30.62 -14.00
N LEU A 621 -3.98 30.87 -12.81
CA LEU A 621 -5.37 30.53 -12.49
C LEU A 621 -6.33 31.27 -13.45
N GLY A 622 -6.07 32.54 -13.75
CA GLY A 622 -6.88 33.32 -14.66
C GLY A 622 -8.30 33.60 -14.14
N PRO A 623 -9.16 34.21 -14.97
CA PRO A 623 -10.45 34.74 -14.52
C PRO A 623 -11.57 33.70 -14.38
N ALA A 624 -11.43 32.53 -14.99
CA ALA A 624 -12.53 31.57 -15.13
C ALA A 624 -12.24 30.19 -14.52
N ASN A 625 -10.98 29.83 -14.27
CA ASN A 625 -10.67 28.51 -13.75
C ASN A 625 -11.01 28.44 -12.25
N LYS A 626 -11.46 27.25 -11.84
CA LYS A 626 -11.73 26.89 -10.44
C LYS A 626 -10.62 26.03 -9.83
N ALA A 627 -9.70 25.57 -10.66
CA ALA A 627 -8.64 24.64 -10.29
C ALA A 627 -7.34 24.98 -11.02
N LEU A 628 -6.23 24.77 -10.35
CA LEU A 628 -4.88 24.96 -10.87
C LEU A 628 -4.01 23.79 -10.43
N ILE A 629 -3.34 23.17 -11.40
CA ILE A 629 -2.32 22.16 -11.16
C ILE A 629 -0.98 22.88 -11.11
N LEU A 630 -0.34 22.89 -9.96
CA LEU A 630 0.94 23.56 -9.74
C LEU A 630 2.06 22.54 -10.01
N GLN A 631 2.76 22.67 -11.13
CA GLN A 631 3.75 21.69 -11.55
C GLN A 631 4.80 21.44 -10.45
N ASN A 632 5.06 20.15 -10.16
CA ASN A 632 5.97 19.70 -9.10
C ASN A 632 5.59 20.11 -7.66
N HIS A 633 4.39 20.64 -7.43
CA HIS A 633 3.97 21.17 -6.12
C HIS A 633 2.69 20.50 -5.62
N GLY A 634 1.59 20.59 -6.37
CA GLY A 634 0.30 20.04 -5.92
C GLY A 634 -0.89 20.69 -6.60
N LEU A 635 -2.01 20.76 -5.87
CA LEU A 635 -3.28 21.27 -6.38
C LEU A 635 -3.68 22.55 -5.65
N LEU A 636 -4.38 23.43 -6.35
CA LEU A 636 -5.04 24.58 -5.77
C LEU A 636 -6.43 24.71 -6.37
N THR A 637 -7.45 24.96 -5.55
CA THR A 637 -8.82 25.20 -6.02
C THR A 637 -9.41 26.44 -5.39
N VAL A 638 -10.35 27.07 -6.10
CA VAL A 638 -11.08 28.26 -5.65
C VAL A 638 -12.58 28.08 -5.80
N GLY A 639 -13.35 28.82 -5.01
CA GLY A 639 -14.81 28.81 -5.07
C GLY A 639 -15.44 30.03 -4.43
N ARG A 640 -16.75 30.20 -4.64
CA ARG A 640 -17.57 31.25 -4.01
C ARG A 640 -17.89 30.94 -2.54
N SER A 641 -17.68 29.70 -2.14
CA SER A 641 -17.80 29.19 -0.76
C SER A 641 -16.67 28.21 -0.46
N VAL A 642 -16.42 27.97 0.84
CA VAL A 642 -15.44 26.98 1.30
C VAL A 642 -15.81 25.59 0.77
N ASP A 643 -17.08 25.22 0.89
CA ASP A 643 -17.65 23.95 0.46
C ASP A 643 -17.34 23.66 -1.01
N GLU A 644 -17.57 24.65 -1.87
CA GLU A 644 -17.30 24.57 -3.29
C GLU A 644 -15.80 24.33 -3.54
N ALA A 645 -14.94 25.18 -2.98
CA ALA A 645 -13.48 25.07 -3.17
C ALA A 645 -12.94 23.71 -2.67
N ALA A 646 -13.40 23.28 -1.49
CA ALA A 646 -13.00 22.02 -0.87
C ALA A 646 -13.50 20.80 -1.67
N PHE A 647 -14.72 20.84 -2.19
CA PHE A 647 -15.22 19.76 -3.05
C PHE A 647 -14.46 19.69 -4.38
N TRP A 648 -14.17 20.83 -5.01
CA TRP A 648 -13.32 20.86 -6.20
C TRP A 648 -11.96 20.23 -5.92
N PHE A 649 -11.36 20.49 -4.75
CA PHE A 649 -10.10 19.87 -4.37
C PHE A 649 -10.22 18.35 -4.25
N ILE A 650 -11.21 17.87 -3.49
CA ILE A 650 -11.48 16.43 -3.30
C ILE A 650 -11.70 15.75 -4.66
N SER A 651 -12.52 16.36 -5.52
CA SER A 651 -12.80 15.82 -6.85
C SER A 651 -11.55 15.81 -7.72
N LEU A 652 -10.75 16.88 -7.70
CA LEU A 652 -9.55 17.00 -8.51
C LEU A 652 -8.50 15.97 -8.11
N GLU A 653 -8.26 15.80 -6.81
CA GLU A 653 -7.37 14.78 -6.26
C GLU A 653 -7.78 13.36 -6.72
N ARG A 654 -9.07 13.07 -6.65
CA ARG A 654 -9.63 11.78 -7.10
C ARG A 654 -9.54 11.60 -8.62
N THR A 655 -9.70 12.67 -9.39
CA THR A 655 -9.51 12.64 -10.85
C THR A 655 -8.04 12.42 -11.21
N CYS A 656 -7.10 13.10 -10.53
CA CYS A 656 -5.66 12.85 -10.68
C CYS A 656 -5.32 11.38 -10.36
N GLN A 657 -5.86 10.84 -9.27
CA GLN A 657 -5.69 9.42 -8.92
C GLN A 657 -6.18 8.49 -10.03
N ALA A 658 -7.39 8.70 -10.54
CA ALA A 658 -7.97 7.89 -11.61
C ALA A 658 -7.14 7.98 -12.90
N GLN A 659 -6.67 9.18 -13.26
CA GLN A 659 -5.87 9.40 -14.45
C GLN A 659 -4.50 8.74 -14.35
N LEU A 660 -3.81 8.83 -13.20
CA LEU A 660 -2.54 8.12 -12.97
C LEU A 660 -2.69 6.60 -13.14
N LEU A 661 -3.80 6.03 -12.65
CA LEU A 661 -4.10 4.60 -12.81
C LEU A 661 -4.41 4.25 -14.28
N ALA A 662 -5.15 5.10 -14.98
CA ALA A 662 -5.45 4.91 -16.40
C ALA A 662 -4.18 5.04 -17.27
N ASP A 663 -3.30 5.99 -16.96
CA ASP A 663 -2.01 6.17 -17.63
C ASP A 663 -1.09 4.95 -17.42
N ALA A 664 -1.06 4.40 -16.20
CA ALA A 664 -0.30 3.19 -15.91
C ALA A 664 -0.83 1.97 -16.70
N ALA A 665 -2.15 1.83 -16.81
CA ALA A 665 -2.74 0.81 -17.68
C ALA A 665 -2.43 1.08 -19.17
N ALA A 666 -2.44 2.35 -19.59
CA ALA A 666 -2.10 2.71 -20.96
C ALA A 666 -0.65 2.37 -21.32
N ALA A 667 0.28 2.57 -20.39
CA ALA A 667 1.67 2.16 -20.53
C ALA A 667 1.83 0.63 -20.68
N ALA A 668 0.88 -0.16 -20.16
CA ALA A 668 0.83 -1.61 -20.32
C ALA A 668 0.13 -2.08 -21.63
N GLY A 669 -0.28 -1.14 -22.49
CA GLY A 669 -0.86 -1.42 -23.81
C GLY A 669 -2.39 -1.34 -23.88
N TYR A 670 -3.08 -0.88 -22.82
CA TYR A 670 -4.52 -0.65 -22.86
C TYR A 670 -4.84 0.73 -23.47
N GLU A 671 -5.80 0.78 -24.39
CA GLU A 671 -6.16 2.06 -25.02
C GLU A 671 -7.13 2.87 -24.14
N LYS A 672 -6.81 4.15 -23.88
CA LYS A 672 -7.74 5.10 -23.24
C LYS A 672 -8.82 5.52 -24.23
N LYS A 673 -10.08 5.52 -23.80
CA LYS A 673 -11.20 6.10 -24.55
C LYS A 673 -11.54 7.46 -23.94
N TYR A 674 -11.50 8.48 -24.78
CA TYR A 674 -11.77 9.87 -24.39
C TYR A 674 -13.24 10.17 -24.61
N ILE A 675 -13.81 10.93 -23.68
CA ILE A 675 -15.10 11.60 -23.88
C ILE A 675 -14.83 12.73 -24.88
N SER A 676 -15.67 12.86 -25.90
CA SER A 676 -15.48 13.89 -26.92
C SER A 676 -15.61 15.30 -26.34
N ASP A 677 -14.94 16.28 -26.94
CA ASP A 677 -15.03 17.68 -26.48
C ASP A 677 -16.47 18.22 -26.50
N GLU A 678 -17.31 17.74 -27.43
CA GLU A 678 -18.73 18.07 -27.49
C GLU A 678 -19.50 17.54 -26.27
N GLU A 679 -19.32 16.26 -25.95
CA GLU A 679 -19.92 15.64 -24.76
C GLU A 679 -19.37 16.26 -23.47
N ALA A 680 -18.09 16.61 -23.44
CA ALA A 680 -17.44 17.24 -22.31
C ALA A 680 -17.93 18.68 -22.07
N ALA A 681 -18.14 19.45 -23.15
CA ALA A 681 -18.71 20.79 -23.10
C ALA A 681 -20.17 20.80 -22.60
N TYR A 682 -20.95 19.77 -22.95
CA TYR A 682 -22.28 19.59 -22.37
C TYR A 682 -22.19 19.15 -20.89
N GLY A 683 -21.35 18.16 -20.61
CA GLY A 683 -21.20 17.59 -19.27
C GLY A 683 -20.77 18.61 -18.21
N VAL A 684 -19.85 19.53 -18.53
CA VAL A 684 -19.39 20.55 -17.57
C VAL A 684 -20.53 21.47 -17.09
N GLN A 685 -21.52 21.78 -17.95
CA GLN A 685 -22.71 22.54 -17.56
C GLN A 685 -23.55 21.76 -16.53
N GLU A 686 -23.55 20.43 -16.63
CA GLU A 686 -24.31 19.55 -15.75
C GLU A 686 -23.59 19.12 -14.47
N VAL A 687 -22.27 19.24 -14.36
CA VAL A 687 -21.56 18.80 -13.15
C VAL A 687 -20.61 19.83 -12.55
N GLY A 688 -20.30 20.91 -13.27
CA GLY A 688 -19.27 21.88 -12.90
C GLY A 688 -19.79 23.19 -12.27
N GLY A 689 -21.09 23.37 -12.08
CA GLY A 689 -21.65 24.62 -11.52
C GLY A 689 -21.31 24.83 -10.03
N PRO A 690 -21.22 26.09 -9.53
CA PRO A 690 -20.85 26.40 -8.15
C PRO A 690 -21.83 25.80 -7.13
N ASP A 691 -23.14 25.86 -7.40
CA ASP A 691 -24.18 25.26 -6.54
C ASP A 691 -24.02 23.75 -6.41
N LYS A 692 -23.54 23.09 -7.47
CA LYS A 692 -23.25 21.65 -7.48
C LYS A 692 -22.03 21.34 -6.63
N GLY A 693 -21.00 22.19 -6.67
CA GLY A 693 -19.83 22.08 -5.80
C GLY A 693 -20.19 22.20 -4.32
N TRP A 694 -20.94 23.25 -3.97
CA TRP A 694 -21.43 23.44 -2.60
C TRP A 694 -22.29 22.26 -2.13
N LEU A 695 -23.25 21.83 -2.96
CA LEU A 695 -24.14 20.72 -2.62
C LEU A 695 -23.38 19.40 -2.44
N ALA A 696 -22.37 19.14 -3.28
CA ALA A 696 -21.59 17.92 -3.24
C ALA A 696 -20.63 17.86 -2.03
N PHE A 697 -20.35 18.99 -1.39
CA PHE A 697 -19.63 19.02 -0.12
C PHE A 697 -20.49 18.63 1.09
N GLN A 698 -21.81 18.89 1.05
CA GLN A 698 -22.71 18.73 2.20
C GLN A 698 -22.70 17.32 2.83
N PRO A 699 -22.61 16.21 2.06
CA PRO A 699 -22.49 14.88 2.65
C PRO A 699 -21.20 14.71 3.47
N TYR A 700 -20.09 15.34 3.08
CA TYR A 700 -18.84 15.29 3.85
C TYR A 700 -18.92 16.14 5.12
N TYR A 701 -19.63 17.26 5.07
CA TYR A 701 -19.95 18.04 6.26
C TYR A 701 -20.79 17.23 7.25
N ASP A 702 -21.88 16.60 6.79
CA ASP A 702 -22.75 15.75 7.60
C ASP A 702 -21.99 14.56 8.21
N GLU A 703 -21.07 13.96 7.44
CA GLU A 703 -20.19 12.89 7.91
C GLU A 703 -19.29 13.38 9.07
N GLN A 704 -18.63 14.53 8.92
CA GLN A 704 -17.79 15.09 9.98
C GLN A 704 -18.60 15.49 11.21
N MET A 705 -19.79 16.06 11.01
CA MET A 705 -20.73 16.35 12.10
C MET A 705 -21.08 15.09 12.88
N ALA A 706 -21.45 14.00 12.20
CA ALA A 706 -21.79 12.74 12.84
C ALA A 706 -20.58 12.09 13.53
N LYS A 707 -19.43 12.06 12.86
CA LYS A 707 -18.19 11.40 13.34
C LYS A 707 -17.60 12.11 14.55
N THR A 708 -17.56 13.43 14.53
CA THR A 708 -16.95 14.25 15.60
C THR A 708 -17.96 14.73 16.65
N ARG A 709 -19.25 14.49 16.43
CA ARG A 709 -20.35 15.08 17.23
C ARG A 709 -20.26 16.61 17.31
N GLY A 710 -19.84 17.24 16.21
CA GLY A 710 -19.69 18.69 16.10
C GLY A 710 -18.48 19.27 16.84
N ALA A 711 -17.47 18.47 17.21
CA ALA A 711 -16.33 18.95 18.00
C ALA A 711 -15.48 20.04 17.31
N PHE A 712 -15.62 20.23 16.00
CA PHE A 712 -14.96 21.31 15.25
C PHE A 712 -15.71 22.65 15.31
N LEU A 713 -16.95 22.67 15.82
CA LEU A 713 -17.76 23.88 15.99
C LEU A 713 -17.43 24.63 17.30
N CYS A 714 -16.77 23.96 18.24
CA CYS A 714 -16.55 24.46 19.62
C CYS A 714 -15.26 25.25 19.78
#